data_AF-A0A954CAH8-F1
#
_entry.id   AF-A0A954CAH8-F1
#
_cell.length_a   1.000
_cell.length_b   1.000
_cell.length_c   1.000
_cell.angle_alpha   90.00
_cell.angle_beta   90.00
_cell.angle_gamma   90.00
#
_symmetry.space_group_name_H-M   'P 1'
#
loop_
_entity.id
_entity.type
_entity.pdbx_description
1 polymer ?
#
loop_
_entity_poly.entity_id
_entity_poly.type
_entity_poly.pdbx_seq_one_letter_code
_entity_poly.pdbx_strand_id
1 'polypeptide(L)'
;MNISIFNFDANLPTYDSQQATGGSFPYDTNTGDADQGVDALISGSYWQQTALTFGFASSAADYEANYYDSTAIASVSGFNATQMGVTYDALGQYAAISGLTFEELGDNAGERVIDADLRLARSDAPGTAYAYYPSTNPVGGDAFFNTSGYNSPQIGNYQYHTFLHELGHALGLKHGQDTSGPGAIPYEFDSMEYSVMTYRSWVGKPLTYGYANETWGYSQSLMMLDVAAIQRMYGANFATNAGDTVYSFSTTTGEMFVDGIGTGTPGGNRVFRTVWDGNGNDTYDFSNYTTSLNVDLTPGGYVDLDANGNFQRAMLDFGYAGNPVTYARGHLFNALQYQGDARSLIENAKGGSGDDVFTGNAADNTFTGNGGNDIFLESAGNDTYLGGTGLDQLVLTANYSAYSFGLFGEFLEVTAADTDRVESSVETLVFADVTVSWTDIAATFAPNIAPTASDDAYRVTEDVVLTGGNVLANDSDPDAAPLALSVAAVNGSAANVGSTIALASGALLTVASDGSFVYDQNGAFDALNVGQTGTDSFTYTASDGSDTASATVTITIDGAFDSLPPVAVNDTVTVDEDVVLSGLAVLANDSDPEGDPLSITMLDGQAVIAGDTVMLASGARVTLNADGTVAYDQNGAFNALDVGQTGADSFTYTITDGNKSDQATVSITINGAFDNQAPVAVNDAFSGDEAGPIAGNVLANDSDADGGVLAVAAVNGSAAAVGSTIALASGALLTVNADGTFSYDTNGAFDALVTGQSASDGFTYTVVDGQGGSDSATVALTIAGVSPQTVAEPVLIDFEGVPAGGYAGEHNLIFAGLTVVAGTALSGAAYGATGADGQFVITAGGADFDFDAASFISAGGRVRVDIAAYDDGVLVGTDSFNAFGNRSADRAFSTAFDSIDRVEISARGEIYADNLAFTTHTEILPGGNTPPVAHSDAFTTTETATVSGNLLADNGFGADSDPDGDPLALVSVEGDTDGSVTLASGALVLFDPSGSFSYDPNGAFDSLYDGQTATDSFTYQISDGHGGSDMATVTVDIAGAGTPPPAPIATVIDFEGGSADQDGFVFTNLVLTNRQTGVVSGSFAGESVGDSFSFARSDSAHFDFDSGFFTAVSGKRVDLLIEGYDNGTLVGSETVRIQDHKETGLHLSDAMFDNVDHVVITASGGVIVDDLGLFH
;
A
#
# COMPACT_ATOMS: atom_id res chain seq x y z
N MET A 1 -34.59 -28.61 55.18
CA MET A 1 -35.35 -29.64 54.44
C MET A 1 -36.84 -29.34 54.54
N ASN A 2 -37.43 -28.81 53.49
CA ASN A 2 -38.88 -28.92 53.26
C ASN A 2 -39.04 -30.06 52.26
N ILE A 3 -39.69 -31.15 52.65
CA ILE A 3 -39.96 -32.25 51.72
C ILE A 3 -41.20 -31.86 50.91
N SER A 4 -41.00 -31.53 49.64
CA SER A 4 -42.09 -31.26 48.69
C SER A 4 -42.66 -32.57 48.19
N ILE A 5 -43.60 -33.15 48.93
CA ILE A 5 -44.30 -34.38 48.52
C ILE A 5 -45.15 -34.06 47.28
N PHE A 6 -44.75 -34.55 46.12
CA PHE A 6 -45.59 -34.57 44.92
C PHE A 6 -46.73 -35.58 45.12
N ASN A 7 -47.95 -35.08 45.18
CA ASN A 7 -49.14 -35.85 45.51
C ASN A 7 -49.93 -36.16 44.24
N PHE A 8 -49.80 -37.38 43.72
CA PHE A 8 -50.45 -37.84 42.47
C PHE A 8 -51.82 -38.51 42.70
N ASP A 9 -52.51 -38.85 41.61
CA ASP A 9 -53.98 -38.97 41.57
C ASP A 9 -54.61 -40.08 42.45
N ALA A 10 -55.72 -39.74 43.09
CA ALA A 10 -56.37 -40.55 44.13
C ALA A 10 -57.36 -41.58 43.56
N ASN A 11 -56.84 -42.61 42.87
CA ASN A 11 -57.62 -43.73 42.32
C ASN A 11 -57.02 -45.12 42.67
N LEU A 12 -56.83 -45.38 43.97
CA LEU A 12 -56.24 -46.63 44.48
C LEU A 12 -57.02 -47.90 44.06
N PRO A 13 -56.36 -48.90 43.45
CA PRO A 13 -56.86 -50.27 43.35
C PRO A 13 -56.89 -50.98 44.73
N THR A 14 -57.58 -52.12 44.82
CA THR A 14 -57.55 -52.95 46.04
C THR A 14 -56.30 -53.83 46.08
N TYR A 15 -55.36 -53.52 46.98
CA TYR A 15 -53.99 -54.05 47.11
C TYR A 15 -53.77 -55.59 47.23
N ASP A 16 -54.81 -56.42 47.34
CA ASP A 16 -54.69 -57.82 47.80
C ASP A 16 -54.27 -58.85 46.71
N SER A 17 -53.50 -58.46 45.67
CA SER A 17 -53.11 -59.41 44.60
C SER A 17 -51.96 -59.06 43.63
N GLN A 18 -51.22 -57.94 43.81
CA GLN A 18 -50.18 -57.52 42.84
C GLN A 18 -48.83 -57.22 43.50
N GLN A 19 -48.16 -58.26 44.00
CA GLN A 19 -46.69 -58.25 44.02
C GLN A 19 -46.18 -58.17 42.57
N ALA A 20 -45.10 -57.43 42.36
CA ALA A 20 -44.38 -57.35 41.10
C ALA A 20 -43.87 -58.74 40.67
N THR A 21 -43.56 -58.87 39.39
CA THR A 21 -43.25 -60.16 38.77
C THR A 21 -41.94 -60.08 38.02
N GLY A 22 -40.93 -60.81 38.52
CA GLY A 22 -39.67 -61.00 37.82
C GLY A 22 -39.87 -61.51 36.38
N GLY A 23 -39.22 -60.88 35.42
CA GLY A 23 -39.06 -61.31 34.04
C GLY A 23 -37.61 -61.70 33.74
N SER A 24 -37.40 -62.35 32.60
CA SER A 24 -36.06 -62.66 32.09
C SER A 24 -35.58 -61.56 31.15
N PHE A 25 -34.47 -60.89 31.47
CA PHE A 25 -33.87 -59.90 30.58
C PHE A 25 -33.03 -60.61 29.50
N PRO A 26 -33.24 -60.33 28.20
CA PRO A 26 -32.40 -60.88 27.15
C PRO A 26 -31.10 -60.08 27.05
N TYR A 27 -29.95 -60.72 27.30
CA TYR A 27 -28.65 -60.17 26.93
C TYR A 27 -28.58 -59.95 25.42
N ASP A 28 -27.86 -58.92 24.96
CA ASP A 28 -27.50 -58.88 23.54
C ASP A 28 -26.49 -60.01 23.23
N THR A 29 -26.53 -60.50 22.00
CA THR A 29 -25.66 -61.55 21.49
C THR A 29 -25.07 -61.22 20.12
N ASN A 30 -25.30 -59.99 19.62
CA ASN A 30 -24.62 -59.45 18.45
C ASN A 30 -23.16 -59.13 18.81
N THR A 31 -22.23 -59.99 18.40
CA THR A 31 -20.79 -59.88 18.71
C THR A 31 -20.08 -58.81 17.85
N GLY A 32 -20.65 -57.61 17.81
CA GLY A 32 -20.17 -56.46 17.04
C GLY A 32 -20.57 -55.11 17.64
N ASP A 33 -21.15 -55.09 18.84
CA ASP A 33 -21.43 -53.90 19.63
C ASP A 33 -20.62 -53.97 20.94
N ALA A 34 -20.31 -52.82 21.54
CA ALA A 34 -19.22 -52.67 22.51
C ALA A 34 -19.59 -53.02 23.97
N ASP A 35 -20.87 -53.26 24.26
CA ASP A 35 -21.42 -53.04 25.60
C ASP A 35 -21.26 -54.20 26.62
N GLN A 36 -20.10 -54.86 26.59
CA GLN A 36 -19.71 -55.87 27.59
C GLN A 36 -19.61 -55.28 29.01
N GLY A 37 -19.43 -53.96 29.16
CA GLY A 37 -19.44 -53.28 30.45
C GLY A 37 -20.83 -53.28 31.11
N VAL A 38 -21.89 -53.04 30.35
CA VAL A 38 -23.26 -52.92 30.86
C VAL A 38 -23.95 -54.27 30.96
N ASP A 39 -23.93 -55.09 29.91
CA ASP A 39 -24.61 -56.38 29.92
C ASP A 39 -24.02 -57.33 30.97
N ALA A 40 -22.72 -57.22 31.28
CA ALA A 40 -22.08 -57.96 32.37
C ALA A 40 -22.46 -57.49 33.78
N LEU A 41 -23.17 -56.37 33.95
CA LEU A 41 -23.83 -56.04 35.22
C LEU A 41 -25.25 -56.61 35.30
N ILE A 42 -25.85 -57.12 34.22
CA ILE A 42 -27.23 -57.60 34.26
C ILE A 42 -27.29 -59.08 34.73
N SER A 43 -28.08 -59.36 35.78
CA SER A 43 -28.26 -60.73 36.30
C SER A 43 -29.04 -61.66 35.36
N GLY A 44 -29.73 -61.11 34.37
CA GLY A 44 -30.72 -61.78 33.53
C GLY A 44 -32.12 -61.83 34.15
N SER A 45 -32.33 -61.27 35.34
CA SER A 45 -33.62 -61.10 36.00
C SER A 45 -33.92 -59.63 36.27
N TYR A 46 -35.11 -59.16 35.92
CA TYR A 46 -35.55 -57.76 36.09
C TYR A 46 -37.03 -57.70 36.49
N TRP A 47 -37.53 -56.59 37.00
CA TRP A 47 -38.97 -56.42 37.30
C TRP A 47 -39.76 -56.04 36.03
N GLN A 48 -40.88 -56.71 35.75
CA GLN A 48 -41.75 -56.34 34.61
C GLN A 48 -42.55 -55.04 34.84
N GLN A 49 -42.64 -54.62 36.10
CA GLN A 49 -43.25 -53.39 36.57
C GLN A 49 -42.14 -52.37 36.85
N THR A 50 -42.34 -51.11 36.44
CA THR A 50 -41.43 -50.01 36.81
C THR A 50 -41.93 -49.21 38.01
N ALA A 51 -43.24 -49.18 38.25
CA ALA A 51 -43.80 -48.78 39.55
C ALA A 51 -43.63 -49.94 40.53
N LEU A 52 -42.78 -49.74 41.54
CA LEU A 52 -42.44 -50.71 42.57
C LEU A 52 -42.75 -50.15 43.95
N THR A 53 -43.08 -51.04 44.87
CA THR A 53 -43.38 -50.72 46.26
C THR A 53 -42.25 -51.21 47.17
N PHE A 54 -41.99 -50.50 48.28
CA PHE A 54 -41.00 -50.92 49.27
C PHE A 54 -41.51 -50.76 50.71
N GLY A 55 -40.85 -51.42 51.66
CA GLY A 55 -41.23 -51.30 53.07
C GLY A 55 -40.16 -51.80 54.05
N PHE A 56 -40.12 -51.20 55.23
CA PHE A 56 -39.14 -51.53 56.27
C PHE A 56 -39.65 -52.65 57.19
N ALA A 57 -39.29 -53.89 56.86
CA ALA A 57 -39.71 -55.05 57.63
C ALA A 57 -39.09 -55.06 59.04
N SER A 58 -39.96 -55.15 60.04
CA SER A 58 -39.64 -54.92 61.45
C SER A 58 -39.51 -56.22 62.26
N SER A 59 -40.14 -57.28 61.77
CA SER A 59 -40.31 -58.58 62.42
C SER A 59 -40.48 -59.72 61.42
N ALA A 60 -40.34 -60.97 61.87
CA ALA A 60 -40.66 -62.16 61.07
C ALA A 60 -42.14 -62.29 60.68
N ALA A 61 -43.04 -61.42 61.16
CA ALA A 61 -44.45 -61.39 60.76
C ALA A 61 -44.70 -60.53 59.50
N ASP A 62 -43.69 -59.78 59.07
CA ASP A 62 -43.71 -58.95 57.86
C ASP A 62 -43.28 -59.75 56.61
N TYR A 63 -43.19 -61.08 56.73
CA TYR A 63 -42.82 -62.07 55.71
C TYR A 63 -43.78 -63.27 55.73
N GLU A 64 -43.81 -64.08 54.68
CA GLU A 64 -44.76 -65.19 54.55
C GLU A 64 -44.49 -66.31 55.56
N ALA A 65 -45.56 -66.96 56.05
CA ALA A 65 -45.46 -68.05 57.03
C ALA A 65 -44.71 -69.32 56.56
N ASN A 66 -44.30 -69.39 55.28
CA ASN A 66 -43.45 -70.43 54.70
C ASN A 66 -42.22 -69.83 53.98
N TYR A 67 -41.76 -68.65 54.38
CA TYR A 67 -40.60 -67.97 53.79
C TYR A 67 -39.39 -68.89 53.67
N TYR A 68 -38.76 -68.92 52.49
CA TYR A 68 -37.73 -69.90 52.15
C TYR A 68 -36.49 -69.77 53.04
N ASP A 69 -36.01 -68.55 53.26
CA ASP A 69 -34.88 -68.28 54.13
C ASP A 69 -35.33 -68.01 55.57
N SER A 70 -35.77 -69.09 56.22
CA SER A 70 -36.10 -69.08 57.65
C SER A 70 -34.94 -68.65 58.57
N THR A 71 -33.71 -68.57 58.06
CA THR A 71 -32.53 -68.07 58.78
C THR A 71 -32.44 -66.55 58.76
N ALA A 72 -32.73 -65.89 57.63
CA ALA A 72 -32.81 -64.43 57.53
C ALA A 72 -33.84 -63.85 58.50
N ILE A 73 -35.08 -64.36 58.43
CA ILE A 73 -36.20 -63.79 59.18
C ILE A 73 -36.17 -64.10 60.69
N ALA A 74 -35.39 -65.08 61.14
CA ALA A 74 -35.31 -65.47 62.56
C ALA A 74 -34.73 -64.39 63.47
N SER A 75 -33.94 -63.46 62.92
CA SER A 75 -33.31 -62.33 63.63
C SER A 75 -33.65 -60.96 63.01
N VAL A 76 -34.73 -60.89 62.21
CA VAL A 76 -35.19 -59.63 61.62
C VAL A 76 -35.49 -58.58 62.69
N SER A 77 -34.98 -57.38 62.45
CA SER A 77 -35.28 -56.17 63.22
C SER A 77 -35.32 -54.95 62.31
N GLY A 78 -36.20 -54.01 62.64
CA GLY A 78 -36.38 -52.79 61.84
C GLY A 78 -35.13 -51.92 61.73
N PHE A 79 -35.11 -51.12 60.66
CA PHE A 79 -34.12 -50.07 60.42
C PHE A 79 -34.20 -48.94 61.46
N ASN A 80 -33.11 -48.21 61.60
CA ASN A 80 -33.08 -46.92 62.27
C ASN A 80 -33.27 -45.76 61.27
N ALA A 81 -33.54 -44.55 61.77
CA ALA A 81 -33.84 -43.39 60.93
C ALA A 81 -32.74 -43.02 59.92
N THR A 82 -31.46 -43.29 60.21
CA THR A 82 -30.35 -43.08 59.26
C THR A 82 -30.37 -44.11 58.13
N GLN A 83 -30.70 -45.36 58.43
CA GLN A 83 -30.83 -46.43 57.43
C GLN A 83 -32.06 -46.24 56.55
N MET A 84 -33.19 -45.80 57.11
CA MET A 84 -34.37 -45.37 56.34
C MET A 84 -34.00 -44.18 55.43
N GLY A 85 -33.36 -43.15 55.99
CA GLY A 85 -32.87 -41.97 55.24
C GLY A 85 -32.04 -42.33 54.01
N VAL A 86 -31.06 -43.24 54.18
CA VAL A 86 -30.20 -43.72 53.09
C VAL A 86 -30.95 -44.65 52.11
N THR A 87 -32.02 -45.32 52.54
CA THR A 87 -32.87 -46.09 51.63
C THR A 87 -33.65 -45.17 50.69
N TYR A 88 -34.27 -44.09 51.22
CA TYR A 88 -34.95 -43.10 50.38
C TYR A 88 -34.00 -42.44 49.39
N ASP A 89 -32.77 -42.12 49.82
CA ASP A 89 -31.73 -41.54 48.97
C ASP A 89 -31.31 -42.49 47.84
N ALA A 90 -30.99 -43.74 48.17
CA ALA A 90 -30.58 -44.74 47.19
C ALA A 90 -31.70 -45.09 46.19
N LEU A 91 -32.94 -45.31 46.65
CA LEU A 91 -34.10 -45.50 45.78
C LEU A 91 -34.39 -44.25 44.93
N GLY A 92 -34.21 -43.06 45.51
CA GLY A 92 -34.29 -41.79 44.80
C GLY A 92 -33.30 -41.70 43.64
N GLN A 93 -32.06 -42.17 43.82
CA GLN A 93 -31.07 -42.24 42.74
C GLN A 93 -31.47 -43.22 41.64
N TYR A 94 -31.92 -44.43 41.98
CA TYR A 94 -32.39 -45.40 40.98
C TYR A 94 -33.58 -44.86 40.16
N ALA A 95 -34.49 -44.10 40.78
CA ALA A 95 -35.60 -43.42 40.09
C ALA A 95 -35.15 -42.17 39.31
N ALA A 96 -34.11 -41.45 39.78
CA ALA A 96 -33.58 -40.28 39.07
C ALA A 96 -32.94 -40.68 37.72
N ILE A 97 -32.28 -41.84 37.65
CA ILE A 97 -31.65 -42.29 36.41
C ILE A 97 -32.59 -43.02 35.44
N SER A 98 -33.73 -43.57 35.91
CA SER A 98 -34.50 -44.56 35.14
C SER A 98 -36.00 -44.49 35.31
N GLY A 99 -36.76 -45.18 34.44
CA GLY A 99 -38.23 -45.21 34.47
C GLY A 99 -38.87 -45.85 35.72
N LEU A 100 -38.07 -46.20 36.73
CA LEU A 100 -38.51 -46.75 38.03
C LEU A 100 -39.14 -45.66 38.92
N THR A 101 -40.18 -46.03 39.66
CA THR A 101 -40.79 -45.18 40.70
C THR A 101 -41.08 -45.99 41.96
N PHE A 102 -40.79 -45.44 43.14
CA PHE A 102 -40.88 -46.16 44.41
C PHE A 102 -41.92 -45.57 45.37
N GLU A 103 -42.84 -46.40 45.88
CA GLU A 103 -43.86 -46.04 46.88
C GLU A 103 -43.66 -46.84 48.18
N GLU A 104 -43.67 -46.18 49.35
CA GLU A 104 -43.51 -46.85 50.66
C GLU A 104 -44.85 -47.39 51.18
N LEU A 105 -44.90 -48.67 51.56
CA LEU A 105 -46.08 -49.29 52.17
C LEU A 105 -45.92 -49.49 53.67
N GLY A 106 -46.93 -49.06 54.44
CA GLY A 106 -47.05 -49.38 55.86
C GLY A 106 -47.54 -48.25 56.76
N ASP A 107 -47.53 -47.01 56.25
CA ASP A 107 -47.95 -45.83 57.01
C ASP A 107 -49.46 -45.53 56.89
N ASN A 108 -50.15 -46.02 55.85
CA ASN A 108 -51.60 -45.81 55.69
C ASN A 108 -52.46 -46.99 56.19
N ALA A 109 -53.73 -46.69 56.47
CA ALA A 109 -54.71 -47.62 57.03
C ALA A 109 -55.26 -48.64 56.01
N GLY A 110 -54.44 -49.60 55.61
CA GLY A 110 -54.83 -50.73 54.75
C GLY A 110 -53.67 -51.51 54.13
N GLU A 111 -52.50 -50.87 54.06
CA GLU A 111 -51.23 -51.43 53.58
C GLU A 111 -50.63 -52.43 54.58
N ARG A 112 -49.72 -53.29 54.10
CA ARG A 112 -48.91 -54.19 54.92
C ARG A 112 -47.51 -54.31 54.29
N VAL A 113 -46.45 -54.26 55.10
CA VAL A 113 -45.06 -54.39 54.60
C VAL A 113 -44.82 -55.72 53.87
N ILE A 114 -45.53 -56.79 54.24
CA ILE A 114 -45.45 -58.10 53.57
C ILE A 114 -45.87 -58.04 52.08
N ASP A 115 -46.72 -57.09 51.68
CA ASP A 115 -47.20 -56.94 50.31
C ASP A 115 -46.26 -56.14 49.40
N ALA A 116 -45.20 -55.54 49.96
CA ALA A 116 -44.27 -54.71 49.20
C ALA A 116 -43.31 -55.54 48.33
N ASP A 117 -42.90 -54.98 47.19
CA ASP A 117 -42.01 -55.62 46.22
C ASP A 117 -40.55 -55.67 46.69
N LEU A 118 -40.10 -54.65 47.44
CA LEU A 118 -38.76 -54.57 48.03
C LEU A 118 -38.87 -54.43 49.56
N ARG A 119 -38.60 -55.49 50.34
CA ARG A 119 -38.65 -55.43 51.82
C ARG A 119 -37.26 -55.37 52.41
N LEU A 120 -36.98 -54.31 53.18
CA LEU A 120 -35.66 -54.04 53.74
C LEU A 120 -35.66 -54.28 55.26
N ALA A 121 -34.69 -55.06 55.75
CA ALA A 121 -34.56 -55.38 57.17
C ALA A 121 -33.11 -55.55 57.64
N ARG A 122 -32.87 -55.44 58.95
CA ARG A 122 -31.63 -55.91 59.57
C ARG A 122 -31.78 -57.35 60.03
N SER A 123 -30.80 -58.20 59.77
CA SER A 123 -30.76 -59.60 60.21
C SER A 123 -29.36 -59.97 60.69
N ASP A 124 -29.24 -60.98 61.57
CA ASP A 124 -27.95 -61.56 61.95
C ASP A 124 -27.44 -62.64 60.96
N ALA A 125 -28.24 -62.99 59.93
CA ALA A 125 -27.89 -63.99 58.92
C ALA A 125 -26.82 -63.55 57.89
N PRO A 126 -26.89 -62.36 57.26
CA PRO A 126 -25.82 -61.89 56.37
C PRO A 126 -24.50 -61.67 57.13
N GLY A 127 -23.36 -61.98 56.49
CA GLY A 127 -22.05 -61.59 57.01
C GLY A 127 -21.77 -60.09 56.88
N THR A 128 -22.34 -59.47 55.84
CA THR A 128 -22.29 -58.04 55.53
C THR A 128 -23.70 -57.55 55.25
N ALA A 129 -24.20 -57.87 54.05
CA ALA A 129 -25.59 -57.81 53.63
C ALA A 129 -25.82 -58.90 52.56
N TYR A 130 -27.05 -59.04 52.08
CA TYR A 130 -27.38 -59.57 50.75
C TYR A 130 -28.82 -59.18 50.37
N ALA A 131 -29.10 -59.07 49.08
CA ALA A 131 -30.46 -59.02 48.54
C ALA A 131 -30.76 -60.15 47.55
N TYR A 132 -32.05 -60.39 47.32
CA TYR A 132 -32.56 -61.37 46.35
C TYR A 132 -32.95 -60.69 45.03
N TYR A 133 -32.47 -61.23 43.90
CA TYR A 133 -32.84 -60.77 42.56
C TYR A 133 -34.36 -60.72 42.31
N PRO A 134 -34.84 -59.87 41.37
CA PRO A 134 -36.22 -59.82 40.92
C PRO A 134 -36.81 -61.21 40.62
N SER A 135 -37.99 -61.51 41.17
CA SER A 135 -38.54 -62.87 41.13
C SER A 135 -40.07 -62.92 41.12
N THR A 136 -40.62 -64.11 40.91
CA THR A 136 -42.04 -64.44 41.19
C THR A 136 -42.19 -65.33 42.43
N ASN A 137 -41.07 -65.63 43.10
CA ASN A 137 -41.03 -66.19 44.45
C ASN A 137 -41.10 -65.01 45.44
N PRO A 138 -41.93 -65.06 46.51
CA PRO A 138 -42.04 -63.97 47.49
C PRO A 138 -40.76 -63.53 48.20
N VAL A 139 -39.58 -64.14 47.94
CA VAL A 139 -38.29 -63.63 48.44
C VAL A 139 -37.66 -62.55 47.54
N GLY A 140 -38.12 -62.39 46.29
CA GLY A 140 -37.49 -61.48 45.33
C GLY A 140 -37.63 -60.03 45.77
N GLY A 141 -36.56 -59.25 45.67
CA GLY A 141 -36.52 -57.85 46.13
C GLY A 141 -36.20 -57.66 47.62
N ASP A 142 -36.23 -58.72 48.44
CA ASP A 142 -35.88 -58.62 49.85
C ASP A 142 -34.38 -58.34 50.05
N ALA A 143 -34.05 -57.40 50.94
CA ALA A 143 -32.67 -56.99 51.26
C ALA A 143 -32.38 -57.02 52.77
N PHE A 144 -31.36 -57.79 53.16
CA PHE A 144 -30.99 -58.04 54.56
C PHE A 144 -29.60 -57.49 54.88
N PHE A 145 -29.50 -56.60 55.87
CA PHE A 145 -28.26 -55.95 56.30
C PHE A 145 -27.84 -56.43 57.70
N ASN A 146 -26.55 -56.61 58.00
CA ASN A 146 -26.16 -57.14 59.31
C ASN A 146 -26.51 -56.17 60.46
N THR A 147 -27.03 -56.69 61.58
CA THR A 147 -27.39 -55.86 62.75
C THR A 147 -26.20 -55.12 63.37
N SER A 148 -24.98 -55.61 63.14
CA SER A 148 -23.69 -55.04 63.54
C SER A 148 -22.95 -54.46 62.33
N GLY A 149 -22.49 -53.23 62.45
CA GLY A 149 -21.64 -52.57 61.44
C GLY A 149 -22.37 -51.72 60.40
N TYR A 150 -23.69 -51.85 60.23
CA TYR A 150 -24.49 -51.10 59.22
C TYR A 150 -25.46 -50.07 59.81
N ASN A 151 -25.24 -49.66 61.07
CA ASN A 151 -26.19 -48.82 61.82
C ASN A 151 -25.99 -47.31 61.63
N SER A 152 -25.01 -46.87 60.83
CA SER A 152 -24.71 -45.45 60.59
C SER A 152 -24.17 -45.23 59.16
N PRO A 153 -24.95 -45.53 58.11
CA PRO A 153 -24.59 -45.19 56.75
C PRO A 153 -24.58 -43.67 56.57
N GLN A 154 -23.58 -43.18 55.83
CA GLN A 154 -23.40 -41.77 55.48
C GLN A 154 -22.73 -41.70 54.10
N ILE A 155 -23.10 -40.71 53.28
CA ILE A 155 -22.58 -40.50 51.92
C ILE A 155 -21.04 -40.61 51.92
N GLY A 156 -20.52 -41.45 51.02
CA GLY A 156 -19.09 -41.74 50.87
C GLY A 156 -18.51 -42.84 51.78
N ASN A 157 -19.30 -43.44 52.68
CA ASN A 157 -18.85 -44.56 53.52
C ASN A 157 -19.32 -45.93 53.05
N TYR A 158 -18.59 -46.98 53.44
CA TYR A 158 -18.88 -48.37 53.03
C TYR A 158 -20.32 -48.82 53.33
N GLN A 159 -20.91 -48.40 54.45
CA GLN A 159 -22.28 -48.77 54.80
C GLN A 159 -23.29 -48.14 53.85
N TYR A 160 -23.09 -46.89 53.42
CA TYR A 160 -23.91 -46.21 52.44
C TYR A 160 -23.79 -46.85 51.04
N HIS A 161 -22.56 -47.09 50.59
CA HIS A 161 -22.27 -47.81 49.35
C HIS A 161 -22.91 -49.22 49.34
N THR A 162 -22.97 -49.91 50.50
CA THR A 162 -23.66 -51.21 50.61
C THR A 162 -25.18 -51.09 50.36
N PHE A 163 -25.84 -49.98 50.69
CA PHE A 163 -27.27 -49.79 50.38
C PHE A 163 -27.50 -49.64 48.88
N LEU A 164 -26.63 -48.88 48.18
CA LEU A 164 -26.65 -48.78 46.72
C LEU A 164 -26.45 -50.17 46.07
N HIS A 165 -25.45 -50.93 46.53
CA HIS A 165 -25.11 -52.27 46.05
C HIS A 165 -26.26 -53.28 46.18
N GLU A 166 -26.82 -53.42 47.38
CA GLU A 166 -27.85 -54.43 47.64
C GLU A 166 -29.20 -54.07 46.99
N LEU A 167 -29.51 -52.78 46.85
CA LEU A 167 -30.63 -52.34 46.00
C LEU A 167 -30.38 -52.62 44.52
N GLY A 168 -29.13 -52.57 44.06
CA GLY A 168 -28.73 -53.00 42.73
C GLY A 168 -29.07 -54.47 42.49
N HIS A 169 -28.72 -55.35 43.43
CA HIS A 169 -29.17 -56.75 43.41
C HIS A 169 -30.70 -56.89 43.43
N ALA A 170 -31.40 -56.16 44.31
CA ALA A 170 -32.87 -56.19 44.38
C ALA A 170 -33.57 -55.69 43.10
N LEU A 171 -32.88 -54.88 42.28
CA LEU A 171 -33.33 -54.37 40.98
C LEU A 171 -32.77 -55.15 39.77
N GLY A 172 -31.93 -56.16 39.97
CA GLY A 172 -31.48 -57.08 38.91
C GLY A 172 -30.04 -56.96 38.44
N LEU A 173 -29.21 -56.11 39.06
CA LEU A 173 -27.76 -56.08 38.79
C LEU A 173 -27.02 -57.23 39.49
N LYS A 174 -26.08 -57.90 38.82
CA LYS A 174 -25.13 -58.86 39.43
C LYS A 174 -23.78 -58.22 39.73
N HIS A 175 -22.90 -58.94 40.43
CA HIS A 175 -21.55 -58.46 40.69
C HIS A 175 -20.73 -58.26 39.41
N GLY A 176 -19.98 -57.17 39.34
CA GLY A 176 -19.11 -56.88 38.19
C GLY A 176 -18.07 -57.97 37.92
N GLN A 177 -17.46 -58.50 38.99
CA GLN A 177 -16.47 -59.59 38.88
C GLN A 177 -17.08 -61.00 38.63
N ASP A 178 -18.40 -61.15 38.59
CA ASP A 178 -19.01 -62.48 38.39
C ASP A 178 -19.01 -62.86 36.91
N THR A 179 -18.54 -64.07 36.63
CA THR A 179 -18.42 -64.65 35.28
C THR A 179 -19.67 -65.42 34.83
N SER A 180 -20.76 -65.40 35.62
CA SER A 180 -22.07 -65.89 35.20
C SER A 180 -22.71 -65.01 34.10
N GLY A 181 -23.77 -65.51 33.46
CA GLY A 181 -24.47 -64.79 32.39
C GLY A 181 -23.54 -64.48 31.19
N PRO A 182 -23.47 -63.21 30.73
CA PRO A 182 -22.60 -62.78 29.63
C PRO A 182 -21.13 -62.57 30.07
N GLY A 183 -20.75 -62.97 31.29
CA GLY A 183 -19.39 -62.83 31.82
C GLY A 183 -19.24 -61.65 32.78
N ALA A 184 -18.00 -61.34 33.14
CA ALA A 184 -17.65 -60.21 34.00
C ALA A 184 -17.50 -58.92 33.18
N ILE A 185 -17.50 -57.76 33.86
CA ILE A 185 -17.17 -56.47 33.24
C ILE A 185 -15.70 -56.47 32.75
N PRO A 186 -15.36 -55.68 31.72
CA PRO A 186 -13.98 -55.58 31.23
C PRO A 186 -13.00 -55.18 32.34
N TYR A 187 -11.76 -55.68 32.25
CA TYR A 187 -10.78 -55.61 33.36
C TYR A 187 -10.44 -54.17 33.75
N GLU A 188 -10.31 -53.30 32.76
CA GLU A 188 -10.09 -51.86 32.79
C GLU A 188 -11.19 -51.06 33.54
N PHE A 189 -12.38 -51.65 33.65
CA PHE A 189 -13.55 -51.11 34.35
C PHE A 189 -13.92 -51.92 35.61
N ASP A 190 -13.16 -52.96 35.97
CA ASP A 190 -13.38 -53.77 37.18
C ASP A 190 -12.87 -53.04 38.44
N SER A 191 -13.48 -51.89 38.75
CA SER A 191 -13.31 -51.11 39.98
C SER A 191 -14.55 -50.30 40.37
N MET A 192 -14.59 -49.88 41.65
CA MET A 192 -15.61 -49.01 42.24
C MET A 192 -15.76 -47.63 41.55
N GLU A 193 -14.81 -47.26 40.69
CA GLU A 193 -14.90 -46.03 39.87
C GLU A 193 -15.97 -46.16 38.76
N TYR A 194 -16.33 -47.38 38.34
CA TYR A 194 -17.22 -47.63 37.20
C TYR A 194 -18.53 -48.31 37.60
N SER A 195 -18.52 -49.10 38.68
CA SER A 195 -19.69 -49.80 39.20
C SER A 195 -19.64 -49.99 40.72
N VAL A 196 -20.75 -49.73 41.41
CA VAL A 196 -20.91 -50.09 42.83
C VAL A 196 -21.00 -51.61 43.04
N MET A 197 -21.23 -52.38 41.98
CA MET A 197 -21.45 -53.82 42.01
C MET A 197 -20.16 -54.65 42.01
N THR A 198 -18.97 -54.08 41.74
CA THR A 198 -17.69 -54.82 41.82
C THR A 198 -17.04 -54.74 43.20
N TYR A 199 -16.60 -55.89 43.71
CA TYR A 199 -15.85 -55.99 44.98
C TYR A 199 -14.40 -55.45 44.91
N ARG A 200 -14.00 -54.79 43.82
CA ARG A 200 -12.66 -54.18 43.69
C ARG A 200 -12.70 -52.69 43.97
N SER A 201 -11.84 -52.27 44.89
CA SER A 201 -11.59 -50.84 45.11
C SER A 201 -10.99 -50.17 43.87
N TRP A 202 -10.02 -50.82 43.22
CA TRP A 202 -9.25 -50.33 42.08
C TRP A 202 -8.91 -51.48 41.12
N VAL A 203 -8.63 -51.18 39.84
CA VAL A 203 -8.51 -52.17 38.75
C VAL A 203 -7.48 -53.26 39.02
N GLY A 204 -7.92 -54.51 38.96
CA GLY A 204 -7.05 -55.69 39.15
C GLY A 204 -6.76 -56.08 40.61
N LYS A 205 -7.21 -55.29 41.59
CA LYS A 205 -7.03 -55.58 43.02
C LYS A 205 -7.52 -57.01 43.40
N PRO A 206 -6.78 -57.77 44.23
CA PRO A 206 -7.21 -59.12 44.64
C PRO A 206 -8.48 -59.14 45.49
N LEU A 207 -9.49 -59.89 45.02
CA LEU A 207 -10.79 -60.08 45.68
C LEU A 207 -10.72 -60.72 47.09
N THR A 208 -9.62 -61.40 47.40
CA THR A 208 -9.39 -62.15 48.66
C THR A 208 -9.53 -61.33 49.95
N TYR A 209 -9.45 -59.99 49.85
CA TYR A 209 -9.41 -59.08 50.99
C TYR A 209 -10.58 -58.10 51.06
N GLY A 210 -11.53 -58.16 50.13
CA GLY A 210 -12.62 -57.18 50.00
C GLY A 210 -12.12 -55.77 49.66
N TYR A 211 -12.87 -54.74 50.05
CA TYR A 211 -12.48 -53.33 49.88
C TYR A 211 -11.33 -52.91 50.82
N ALA A 212 -10.57 -51.89 50.41
CA ALA A 212 -9.43 -51.32 51.16
C ALA A 212 -9.45 -49.78 51.18
N ASN A 213 -10.56 -49.18 50.75
CA ASN A 213 -10.74 -47.74 50.66
C ASN A 213 -10.71 -47.14 52.08
N GLU A 214 -10.33 -45.88 52.18
CA GLU A 214 -10.47 -45.12 53.43
C GLU A 214 -11.95 -44.99 53.85
N THR A 215 -12.20 -44.58 55.10
CA THR A 215 -13.55 -44.44 55.67
C THR A 215 -14.55 -43.69 54.79
N TRP A 216 -14.07 -42.71 54.00
CA TRP A 216 -14.85 -41.83 53.14
C TRP A 216 -14.54 -41.99 51.64
N GLY A 217 -13.78 -43.03 51.27
CA GLY A 217 -13.35 -43.29 49.89
C GLY A 217 -14.25 -44.25 49.12
N TYR A 218 -15.53 -44.36 49.49
CA TYR A 218 -16.53 -45.17 48.80
C TYR A 218 -17.42 -44.29 47.92
N SER A 219 -18.05 -44.88 46.90
CA SER A 219 -18.92 -44.13 45.99
C SER A 219 -20.05 -43.39 46.74
N GLN A 220 -20.34 -42.19 46.27
CA GLN A 220 -21.40 -41.32 46.78
C GLN A 220 -22.69 -41.41 45.96
N SER A 221 -22.65 -42.16 44.87
CA SER A 221 -23.80 -42.49 44.03
C SER A 221 -23.65 -43.86 43.39
N LEU A 222 -24.63 -44.24 42.58
CA LEU A 222 -24.45 -45.18 41.46
C LEU A 222 -23.36 -44.64 40.51
N MET A 223 -22.59 -45.52 39.88
CA MET A 223 -21.50 -45.17 38.97
C MET A 223 -21.87 -45.49 37.51
N MET A 224 -21.10 -45.00 36.53
CA MET A 224 -21.51 -44.94 35.12
C MET A 224 -22.09 -46.24 34.53
N LEU A 225 -21.54 -47.42 34.87
CA LEU A 225 -22.02 -48.70 34.35
C LEU A 225 -23.28 -49.17 35.08
N ASP A 226 -23.44 -48.85 36.37
CA ASP A 226 -24.70 -49.11 37.10
C ASP A 226 -25.84 -48.29 36.51
N VAL A 227 -25.55 -47.01 36.19
CA VAL A 227 -26.50 -46.10 35.54
C VAL A 227 -26.98 -46.71 34.22
N ALA A 228 -26.05 -47.02 33.31
CA ALA A 228 -26.37 -47.60 32.03
C ALA A 228 -27.06 -48.97 32.13
N ALA A 229 -26.70 -49.83 33.09
CA ALA A 229 -27.32 -51.15 33.28
C ALA A 229 -28.76 -51.10 33.82
N ILE A 230 -29.05 -50.16 34.72
CA ILE A 230 -30.43 -49.92 35.17
C ILE A 230 -31.26 -49.32 34.02
N GLN A 231 -30.71 -48.36 33.28
CA GLN A 231 -31.40 -47.78 32.12
C GLN A 231 -31.62 -48.81 31.00
N ARG A 232 -30.67 -49.72 30.76
CA ARG A 232 -30.80 -50.85 29.83
C ARG A 232 -31.97 -51.76 30.20
N MET A 233 -32.26 -51.94 31.50
CA MET A 233 -33.40 -52.74 31.99
C MET A 233 -34.74 -51.99 32.07
N TYR A 234 -34.73 -50.69 32.44
CA TYR A 234 -35.94 -49.95 32.85
C TYR A 234 -36.20 -48.64 32.08
N GLY A 235 -35.35 -48.31 31.09
CA GLY A 235 -35.39 -47.05 30.34
C GLY A 235 -34.75 -45.88 31.10
N ALA A 236 -34.17 -44.93 30.39
CA ALA A 236 -33.59 -43.71 30.99
C ALA A 236 -34.64 -42.66 31.37
N ASN A 237 -34.43 -41.97 32.49
CA ASN A 237 -35.32 -40.91 32.97
C ASN A 237 -34.81 -39.53 32.54
N PHE A 238 -35.23 -39.13 31.34
CA PHE A 238 -35.00 -37.81 30.76
C PHE A 238 -35.93 -36.70 31.30
N ALA A 239 -36.48 -36.87 32.51
CA ALA A 239 -37.26 -35.83 33.21
C ALA A 239 -36.62 -35.39 34.55
N THR A 240 -35.57 -36.09 34.99
CA THR A 240 -34.67 -35.61 36.04
C THR A 240 -33.90 -34.40 35.51
N ASN A 241 -33.90 -33.32 36.29
CA ASN A 241 -33.17 -32.07 36.02
C ASN A 241 -33.36 -31.43 34.62
N ALA A 242 -34.41 -31.82 33.87
CA ALA A 242 -34.54 -31.63 32.42
C ALA A 242 -34.75 -30.18 31.90
N GLY A 243 -33.89 -29.25 32.30
CA GLY A 243 -33.59 -27.94 31.72
C GLY A 243 -32.37 -27.32 32.42
N ASP A 244 -31.68 -26.42 31.71
CA ASP A 244 -30.39 -25.76 32.03
C ASP A 244 -29.99 -25.76 33.52
N THR A 245 -29.27 -26.81 33.95
CA THR A 245 -28.93 -27.12 35.35
C THR A 245 -27.47 -26.82 35.68
N VAL A 246 -27.22 -26.20 36.84
CA VAL A 246 -25.85 -25.91 37.32
C VAL A 246 -25.43 -26.82 38.46
N TYR A 247 -24.44 -27.67 38.20
CA TYR A 247 -23.77 -28.52 39.19
C TYR A 247 -22.51 -27.86 39.73
N SER A 248 -22.38 -27.75 41.05
CA SER A 248 -21.18 -27.21 41.70
C SER A 248 -20.85 -27.95 43.00
N PHE A 249 -19.61 -27.84 43.49
CA PHE A 249 -19.11 -28.64 44.62
C PHE A 249 -18.46 -27.77 45.70
N SER A 250 -18.70 -28.09 46.97
CA SER A 250 -18.06 -27.42 48.10
C SER A 250 -16.63 -27.92 48.30
N THR A 251 -15.62 -27.09 48.03
CA THR A 251 -14.20 -27.35 48.36
C THR A 251 -13.96 -27.67 49.84
N THR A 252 -14.87 -27.28 50.74
CA THR A 252 -14.75 -27.53 52.20
C THR A 252 -15.34 -28.88 52.64
N THR A 253 -16.33 -29.42 51.92
CA THR A 253 -17.10 -30.60 52.38
C THR A 253 -17.31 -31.70 51.35
N GLY A 254 -17.08 -31.45 50.06
CA GLY A 254 -17.38 -32.37 48.96
C GLY A 254 -18.87 -32.45 48.61
N GLU A 255 -19.72 -31.63 49.25
CA GLU A 255 -21.15 -31.58 48.96
C GLU A 255 -21.42 -31.02 47.57
N MET A 256 -22.19 -31.75 46.77
CA MET A 256 -22.68 -31.30 45.47
C MET A 256 -23.95 -30.46 45.64
N PHE A 257 -24.05 -29.39 44.84
CA PHE A 257 -25.19 -28.50 44.74
C PHE A 257 -25.74 -28.57 43.31
N VAL A 258 -27.07 -28.64 43.20
CA VAL A 258 -27.82 -28.51 41.94
C VAL A 258 -28.59 -27.19 42.04
N ASP A 259 -28.33 -26.24 41.14
CA ASP A 259 -28.86 -24.86 41.18
C ASP A 259 -28.65 -24.16 42.55
N GLY A 260 -27.50 -24.43 43.18
CA GLY A 260 -27.19 -23.93 44.53
C GLY A 260 -27.95 -24.62 45.68
N ILE A 261 -28.70 -25.70 45.41
CA ILE A 261 -29.37 -26.54 46.40
C ILE A 261 -28.50 -27.76 46.72
N GLY A 262 -27.96 -27.82 47.94
CA GLY A 262 -27.10 -28.91 48.40
C GLY A 262 -27.82 -30.26 48.48
N THR A 263 -27.22 -31.29 47.89
CA THR A 263 -27.77 -32.65 47.80
C THR A 263 -27.43 -33.55 48.99
N GLY A 264 -26.74 -33.03 50.01
CA GLY A 264 -26.38 -33.77 51.21
C GLY A 264 -24.87 -33.92 51.38
N THR A 265 -24.36 -33.58 52.56
CA THR A 265 -22.93 -33.52 52.85
C THR A 265 -22.29 -34.92 52.95
N PRO A 266 -21.22 -35.23 52.20
CA PRO A 266 -20.38 -36.41 52.43
C PRO A 266 -19.78 -36.43 53.84
N GLY A 267 -19.53 -37.64 54.38
CA GLY A 267 -19.02 -37.79 55.75
C GLY A 267 -17.56 -37.34 55.96
N GLY A 268 -16.83 -37.11 54.88
CA GLY A 268 -15.52 -36.45 54.86
C GLY A 268 -15.34 -35.71 53.53
N ASN A 269 -14.44 -34.71 53.49
CA ASN A 269 -14.26 -33.84 52.33
C ASN A 269 -13.72 -34.61 51.11
N ARG A 270 -14.63 -35.12 50.29
CA ARG A 270 -14.40 -36.00 49.14
C ARG A 270 -15.47 -35.79 48.09
N VAL A 271 -15.11 -35.94 46.82
CA VAL A 271 -16.05 -36.06 45.70
C VAL A 271 -15.69 -37.38 44.99
N PHE A 272 -16.66 -38.30 44.89
CA PHE A 272 -16.50 -39.60 44.22
C PHE A 272 -17.86 -40.14 43.78
N ARG A 273 -18.33 -39.68 42.61
CA ARG A 273 -19.71 -39.93 42.14
C ARG A 273 -19.83 -39.91 40.62
N THR A 274 -20.97 -40.34 40.11
CA THR A 274 -21.46 -40.00 38.77
C THR A 274 -22.56 -38.93 38.84
N VAL A 275 -22.70 -38.15 37.77
CA VAL A 275 -23.88 -37.31 37.51
C VAL A 275 -24.66 -37.88 36.32
N TRP A 276 -25.98 -37.75 36.40
CA TRP A 276 -26.94 -37.97 35.32
C TRP A 276 -27.82 -36.73 35.26
N ASP A 277 -27.85 -36.07 34.11
CA ASP A 277 -28.94 -35.17 33.73
C ASP A 277 -29.84 -35.85 32.70
N GLY A 278 -31.07 -35.35 32.59
CA GLY A 278 -32.09 -35.85 31.69
C GLY A 278 -32.36 -34.99 30.45
N ASN A 279 -31.99 -33.70 30.42
CA ASN A 279 -31.96 -32.82 29.23
C ASN A 279 -31.66 -31.37 29.62
N GLY A 280 -30.65 -30.69 29.06
CA GLY A 280 -30.54 -29.26 29.29
C GLY A 280 -29.58 -28.53 28.36
N ASN A 281 -28.98 -27.50 28.93
CA ASN A 281 -27.71 -26.91 28.51
C ASN A 281 -26.93 -26.72 29.82
N ASP A 282 -26.35 -27.81 30.28
CA ASP A 282 -26.02 -28.03 31.68
C ASP A 282 -24.56 -27.64 31.95
N THR A 283 -24.28 -27.21 33.18
CA THR A 283 -22.99 -26.61 33.54
C THR A 283 -22.35 -27.29 34.75
N TYR A 284 -21.11 -27.75 34.59
CA TYR A 284 -20.19 -28.00 35.69
C TYR A 284 -19.48 -26.69 36.09
N ASP A 285 -19.78 -26.16 37.28
CA ASP A 285 -19.20 -24.89 37.77
C ASP A 285 -18.20 -25.15 38.90
N PHE A 286 -16.90 -25.06 38.57
CA PHE A 286 -15.78 -25.22 39.50
C PHE A 286 -15.08 -23.90 39.85
N SER A 287 -15.73 -22.74 39.62
CA SER A 287 -15.18 -21.38 39.87
C SER A 287 -14.80 -21.06 41.33
N ASN A 288 -14.95 -22.01 42.24
CA ASN A 288 -14.52 -21.94 43.64
C ASN A 288 -13.29 -22.83 43.97
N TYR A 289 -12.72 -23.53 43.00
CA TYR A 289 -11.47 -24.28 43.10
C TYR A 289 -10.25 -23.39 42.81
N THR A 290 -9.08 -23.81 43.30
CA THR A 290 -7.80 -23.12 43.10
C THR A 290 -6.67 -24.15 42.87
N THR A 291 -7.05 -25.28 42.26
CA THR A 291 -6.23 -26.45 41.95
C THR A 291 -6.42 -26.73 40.47
N SER A 292 -5.36 -27.06 39.74
CA SER A 292 -5.44 -27.52 38.36
C SER A 292 -6.46 -28.64 38.23
N LEU A 293 -7.47 -28.42 37.40
CA LEU A 293 -8.51 -29.36 37.05
C LEU A 293 -8.14 -30.08 35.75
N ASN A 294 -8.70 -31.28 35.55
CA ASN A 294 -8.80 -31.87 34.22
C ASN A 294 -10.26 -32.26 34.02
N VAL A 295 -10.93 -31.58 33.08
CA VAL A 295 -12.38 -31.57 32.89
C VAL A 295 -12.72 -32.26 31.57
N ASP A 296 -12.82 -33.58 31.63
CA ASP A 296 -13.32 -34.41 30.53
C ASP A 296 -14.85 -34.51 30.62
N LEU A 297 -15.55 -33.97 29.62
CA LEU A 297 -17.01 -33.98 29.48
C LEU A 297 -17.53 -35.13 28.60
N THR A 298 -16.66 -36.05 28.13
CA THR A 298 -17.08 -37.17 27.27
C THR A 298 -17.96 -38.18 28.03
N PRO A 299 -18.86 -38.92 27.34
CA PRO A 299 -19.64 -39.99 27.96
C PRO A 299 -18.74 -41.10 28.54
N GLY A 300 -18.78 -41.29 29.86
CA GLY A 300 -17.87 -42.19 30.58
C GLY A 300 -16.49 -41.61 30.89
N GLY A 301 -16.23 -40.37 30.47
CA GLY A 301 -15.11 -39.55 30.93
C GLY A 301 -15.23 -39.12 32.40
N TYR A 302 -14.23 -38.40 32.91
CA TYR A 302 -14.22 -37.93 34.29
C TYR A 302 -13.52 -36.59 34.53
N VAL A 303 -14.07 -35.81 35.46
CA VAL A 303 -13.41 -34.63 36.02
C VAL A 303 -12.50 -35.04 37.18
N ASP A 304 -11.25 -34.61 37.10
CA ASP A 304 -10.26 -34.60 38.17
C ASP A 304 -10.18 -33.19 38.77
N LEU A 305 -10.49 -33.05 40.06
CA LEU A 305 -10.54 -31.74 40.74
C LEU A 305 -9.21 -31.32 41.39
N ASP A 306 -8.15 -32.12 41.23
CA ASP A 306 -6.78 -31.79 41.64
C ASP A 306 -5.81 -32.68 40.84
N ALA A 307 -5.66 -32.37 39.54
CA ALA A 307 -4.87 -33.15 38.58
C ALA A 307 -3.40 -33.31 39.02
N ASN A 308 -2.87 -32.30 39.70
CA ASN A 308 -1.52 -32.29 40.27
C ASN A 308 -1.44 -32.86 41.70
N GLY A 309 -2.53 -33.45 42.22
CA GLY A 309 -2.62 -33.83 43.63
C GLY A 309 -3.74 -34.83 43.99
N ASN A 310 -4.30 -34.64 45.19
CA ASN A 310 -5.22 -35.57 45.86
C ASN A 310 -6.26 -34.85 46.76
N PHE A 311 -6.43 -33.54 46.60
CA PHE A 311 -7.48 -32.77 47.27
C PHE A 311 -8.85 -33.33 46.85
N GLN A 312 -9.68 -33.67 47.85
CA GLN A 312 -10.97 -34.35 47.70
C GLN A 312 -10.98 -35.71 46.97
N ARG A 313 -9.86 -36.17 46.39
CA ARG A 313 -9.73 -37.45 45.69
C ARG A 313 -9.95 -38.62 46.66
N ALA A 314 -10.76 -39.60 46.28
CA ALA A 314 -11.04 -40.78 47.12
C ALA A 314 -9.82 -41.72 47.19
N MET A 315 -9.37 -42.05 48.41
CA MET A 315 -8.30 -43.07 48.59
C MET A 315 -8.91 -44.48 48.59
N LEU A 316 -8.66 -45.22 47.51
CA LEU A 316 -9.18 -46.57 47.23
C LEU A 316 -8.36 -47.69 47.88
N ASP A 317 -7.10 -47.43 48.24
CA ASP A 317 -6.27 -48.33 49.05
C ASP A 317 -5.27 -47.51 49.89
N PHE A 318 -5.26 -47.71 51.21
CA PHE A 318 -4.32 -47.04 52.12
C PHE A 318 -2.94 -47.73 52.20
N GLY A 319 -2.59 -48.58 51.23
CA GLY A 319 -1.38 -49.40 51.22
C GLY A 319 -1.54 -50.73 51.97
N TYR A 320 -2.75 -51.29 51.95
CA TYR A 320 -3.07 -52.56 52.62
C TYR A 320 -2.24 -53.72 52.04
N ALA A 321 -1.87 -54.68 52.89
CA ALA A 321 -1.07 -55.87 52.54
C ALA A 321 0.30 -55.59 51.86
N GLY A 322 0.76 -54.33 51.76
CA GLY A 322 1.97 -53.95 51.04
C GLY A 322 1.72 -53.42 49.62
N ASN A 323 0.47 -53.16 49.24
CA ASN A 323 0.11 -52.40 48.05
C ASN A 323 0.67 -50.96 48.11
N PRO A 324 0.82 -50.26 46.98
CA PRO A 324 0.94 -48.80 46.99
C PRO A 324 -0.35 -48.16 47.52
N VAL A 325 -0.23 -46.94 48.05
CA VAL A 325 -1.41 -46.09 48.27
C VAL A 325 -2.03 -45.78 46.91
N THR A 326 -3.32 -46.02 46.78
CA THR A 326 -4.05 -45.92 45.49
C THR A 326 -5.26 -45.01 45.67
N TYR A 327 -5.48 -44.11 44.73
CA TYR A 327 -6.61 -43.17 44.69
C TYR A 327 -7.45 -43.40 43.41
N ALA A 328 -8.65 -42.81 43.36
CA ALA A 328 -9.48 -42.80 42.17
C ALA A 328 -8.88 -41.94 41.06
N ARG A 329 -9.06 -42.37 39.79
CA ARG A 329 -8.64 -41.63 38.59
C ARG A 329 -9.23 -40.22 38.52
N GLY A 330 -10.51 -40.08 38.88
CA GLY A 330 -11.21 -38.81 38.98
C GLY A 330 -12.13 -38.74 40.18
N HIS A 331 -12.84 -37.62 40.28
CA HIS A 331 -13.74 -37.27 41.39
C HIS A 331 -15.20 -37.34 40.96
N LEU A 332 -15.49 -36.86 39.76
CA LEU A 332 -16.81 -36.82 39.15
C LEU A 332 -16.74 -37.52 37.80
N PHE A 333 -17.61 -38.48 37.57
CA PHE A 333 -17.67 -39.30 36.35
C PHE A 333 -18.94 -38.98 35.58
N ASN A 334 -18.87 -38.91 34.26
CA ASN A 334 -20.03 -38.67 33.41
C ASN A 334 -20.82 -39.97 33.21
N ALA A 335 -22.13 -39.87 33.01
CA ALA A 335 -22.92 -41.03 32.59
C ALA A 335 -22.56 -41.44 31.15
N LEU A 336 -22.81 -42.70 30.81
CA LEU A 336 -22.85 -43.14 29.41
C LEU A 336 -24.19 -42.73 28.79
N GLN A 337 -24.18 -42.30 27.53
CA GLN A 337 -25.40 -41.94 26.79
C GLN A 337 -26.34 -43.14 26.64
N TYR A 338 -27.62 -42.95 26.94
CA TYR A 338 -28.63 -43.99 26.71
C TYR A 338 -28.92 -44.17 25.21
N GLN A 339 -28.42 -45.25 24.62
CA GLN A 339 -28.60 -45.56 23.18
C GLN A 339 -28.06 -44.49 22.22
N GLY A 340 -27.04 -43.71 22.65
CA GLY A 340 -26.50 -42.59 21.87
C GLY A 340 -27.39 -41.34 21.87
N ASP A 341 -28.36 -41.24 22.79
CA ASP A 341 -29.16 -40.03 22.97
C ASP A 341 -28.33 -38.95 23.69
N ALA A 342 -28.17 -37.80 23.04
CA ALA A 342 -27.30 -36.72 23.51
C ALA A 342 -27.84 -35.97 24.74
N ARG A 343 -29.12 -36.14 25.12
CA ARG A 343 -29.79 -35.36 26.18
C ARG A 343 -29.34 -35.68 27.61
N SER A 344 -28.25 -36.41 27.78
CA SER A 344 -27.59 -36.65 29.07
C SER A 344 -26.09 -36.34 29.02
N LEU A 345 -25.68 -35.49 28.08
CA LEU A 345 -24.39 -34.83 28.10
C LEU A 345 -24.38 -33.74 29.18
N ILE A 346 -23.21 -33.13 29.37
CA ILE A 346 -23.07 -31.86 30.07
C ILE A 346 -22.38 -30.96 29.06
N GLU A 347 -23.04 -29.88 28.67
CA GLU A 347 -22.60 -29.05 27.55
C GLU A 347 -21.54 -28.02 27.98
N ASN A 348 -21.48 -27.63 29.25
CA ASN A 348 -20.68 -26.47 29.67
C ASN A 348 -19.82 -26.78 30.89
N ALA A 349 -18.62 -26.17 30.95
CA ALA A 349 -17.76 -26.25 32.13
C ALA A 349 -17.04 -24.93 32.43
N LYS A 350 -16.84 -24.66 33.73
CA LYS A 350 -16.04 -23.54 34.22
C LYS A 350 -14.92 -24.01 35.12
N GLY A 351 -13.71 -23.57 34.82
CA GLY A 351 -12.49 -23.78 35.61
C GLY A 351 -12.48 -23.03 36.94
N GLY A 352 -11.37 -23.15 37.65
CA GLY A 352 -11.16 -22.59 38.99
C GLY A 352 -10.36 -21.30 38.98
N SER A 353 -9.11 -21.41 39.46
CA SER A 353 -8.13 -20.31 39.51
C SER A 353 -6.68 -20.86 39.41
N GLY A 354 -6.50 -21.91 38.62
CA GLY A 354 -5.24 -22.63 38.41
C GLY A 354 -5.24 -23.21 37.01
N ASP A 355 -4.09 -23.72 36.55
CA ASP A 355 -3.92 -24.17 35.18
C ASP A 355 -4.80 -25.40 34.89
N ASP A 356 -5.92 -25.21 34.20
CA ASP A 356 -6.99 -26.20 34.00
C ASP A 356 -6.98 -26.76 32.56
N VAL A 357 -7.35 -28.03 32.40
CA VAL A 357 -7.47 -28.69 31.08
C VAL A 357 -8.92 -29.08 30.80
N PHE A 358 -9.40 -28.85 29.59
CA PHE A 358 -10.78 -29.16 29.16
C PHE A 358 -10.80 -30.10 27.95
N THR A 359 -11.74 -31.05 27.94
CA THR A 359 -12.03 -31.92 26.79
C THR A 359 -13.54 -32.02 26.63
N GLY A 360 -14.07 -31.55 25.51
CA GLY A 360 -15.50 -31.57 25.23
C GLY A 360 -16.03 -32.92 24.76
N ASN A 361 -17.25 -32.90 24.25
CA ASN A 361 -17.99 -34.10 23.86
C ASN A 361 -18.48 -34.05 22.40
N ALA A 362 -19.80 -33.96 22.19
CA ALA A 362 -20.46 -34.06 20.88
C ALA A 362 -21.70 -33.15 20.80
N ALA A 363 -21.72 -32.12 21.62
CA ALA A 363 -22.71 -31.04 21.66
C ALA A 363 -21.94 -29.72 21.67
N ASP A 364 -22.57 -28.63 21.22
CA ASP A 364 -21.96 -27.29 21.19
C ASP A 364 -21.53 -26.88 22.62
N ASN A 365 -20.23 -27.01 22.95
CA ASN A 365 -19.76 -26.87 24.33
C ASN A 365 -19.36 -25.42 24.66
N THR A 366 -19.63 -24.94 25.88
CA THR A 366 -19.07 -23.66 26.37
C THR A 366 -18.08 -23.89 27.51
N PHE A 367 -16.85 -23.45 27.31
CA PHE A 367 -15.78 -23.50 28.30
C PHE A 367 -15.43 -22.12 28.83
N THR A 368 -15.15 -22.02 30.12
CA THR A 368 -14.64 -20.79 30.74
C THR A 368 -13.54 -21.14 31.72
N GLY A 369 -12.27 -20.89 31.39
CA GLY A 369 -11.14 -21.14 32.29
C GLY A 369 -11.24 -20.33 33.59
N ASN A 370 -11.60 -19.05 33.46
CA ASN A 370 -11.57 -17.96 34.46
C ASN A 370 -10.16 -17.46 34.79
N GLY A 371 -9.17 -18.34 34.92
CA GLY A 371 -7.78 -17.93 35.07
C GLY A 371 -6.86 -19.00 35.66
N GLY A 372 -5.67 -19.03 35.10
CA GLY A 372 -4.73 -20.16 35.14
C GLY A 372 -3.79 -19.95 33.95
N ASN A 373 -3.29 -21.03 33.35
CA ASN A 373 -2.90 -21.04 31.95
C ASN A 373 -3.65 -22.23 31.36
N ASP A 374 -4.85 -21.96 30.86
CA ASP A 374 -5.88 -22.97 30.65
C ASP A 374 -5.79 -23.56 29.24
N ILE A 375 -6.02 -24.88 29.11
CA ILE A 375 -5.85 -25.63 27.87
C ILE A 375 -7.18 -26.26 27.46
N PHE A 376 -7.75 -25.77 26.35
CA PHE A 376 -8.91 -26.34 25.70
C PHE A 376 -8.44 -27.30 24.60
N LEU A 377 -8.98 -28.52 24.56
CA LEU A 377 -8.76 -29.48 23.47
C LEU A 377 -9.98 -29.47 22.53
N GLU A 378 -9.74 -29.46 21.22
CA GLU A 378 -10.77 -29.53 20.17
C GLU A 378 -11.77 -30.69 20.40
N SER A 379 -13.06 -30.36 20.33
CA SER A 379 -14.18 -31.30 20.47
C SER A 379 -14.97 -31.43 19.15
N ALA A 380 -16.15 -32.05 19.19
CA ALA A 380 -17.11 -32.02 18.09
C ALA A 380 -18.39 -31.29 18.50
N GLY A 381 -18.86 -30.37 17.67
CA GLY A 381 -19.82 -29.33 18.07
C GLY A 381 -19.34 -27.95 17.65
N ASN A 382 -20.18 -26.93 17.84
CA ASN A 382 -19.83 -25.53 17.56
C ASN A 382 -19.43 -24.87 18.88
N ASP A 383 -18.21 -25.15 19.33
CA ASP A 383 -17.79 -24.86 20.70
C ASP A 383 -17.55 -23.36 20.91
N THR A 384 -17.48 -22.93 22.18
CA THR A 384 -17.17 -21.57 22.57
C THR A 384 -16.18 -21.57 23.73
N TYR A 385 -14.98 -21.06 23.46
CA TYR A 385 -13.83 -21.07 24.37
C TYR A 385 -13.56 -19.66 24.91
N LEU A 386 -13.61 -19.52 26.23
CA LEU A 386 -13.19 -18.33 26.97
C LEU A 386 -12.08 -18.76 27.94
N GLY A 387 -10.90 -18.15 27.85
CA GLY A 387 -9.80 -18.37 28.80
C GLY A 387 -10.11 -17.62 30.10
N GLY A 388 -9.47 -16.47 30.27
CA GLY A 388 -9.98 -15.40 31.14
C GLY A 388 -8.89 -14.48 31.66
N THR A 389 -8.03 -14.99 32.53
CA THR A 389 -6.81 -14.29 32.97
C THR A 389 -5.65 -15.26 33.09
N GLY A 390 -4.90 -15.41 32.00
CA GLY A 390 -3.85 -16.42 31.92
C GLY A 390 -2.88 -16.22 30.76
N LEU A 391 -2.48 -17.35 30.18
CA LEU A 391 -1.89 -17.50 28.85
C LEU A 391 -2.55 -18.76 28.27
N ASP A 392 -3.77 -18.57 27.79
CA ASP A 392 -4.73 -19.65 27.59
C ASP A 392 -4.70 -20.14 26.13
N GLN A 393 -4.95 -21.43 25.91
CA GLN A 393 -4.61 -22.11 24.65
C GLN A 393 -5.75 -23.01 24.16
N LEU A 394 -6.08 -22.92 22.86
CA LEU A 394 -6.90 -23.91 22.16
C LEU A 394 -5.98 -24.83 21.33
N VAL A 395 -6.08 -26.14 21.54
CA VAL A 395 -5.28 -27.17 20.85
C VAL A 395 -6.15 -27.88 19.82
N LEU A 396 -5.78 -27.70 18.56
CA LEU A 396 -6.46 -28.16 17.36
C LEU A 396 -5.70 -29.35 16.74
N THR A 397 -6.42 -30.39 16.32
CA THR A 397 -5.82 -31.70 15.98
C THR A 397 -5.31 -31.80 14.55
N ALA A 398 -5.67 -30.86 13.67
CA ALA A 398 -5.19 -30.78 12.29
C ALA A 398 -4.21 -29.62 12.06
N ASN A 399 -3.58 -29.62 10.89
CA ASN A 399 -2.72 -28.53 10.41
C ASN A 399 -3.50 -27.22 10.23
N TYR A 400 -2.84 -26.07 10.37
CA TYR A 400 -3.45 -24.74 10.19
C TYR A 400 -4.22 -24.60 8.86
N SER A 401 -3.67 -25.17 7.79
CA SER A 401 -4.27 -25.19 6.44
C SER A 401 -5.55 -26.04 6.29
N ALA A 402 -5.96 -26.79 7.32
CA ALA A 402 -7.23 -27.49 7.36
C ALA A 402 -8.39 -26.62 7.90
N TYR A 403 -8.08 -25.47 8.51
CA TYR A 403 -9.05 -24.55 9.11
C TYR A 403 -9.26 -23.32 8.22
N SER A 404 -10.41 -22.68 8.42
CA SER A 404 -10.74 -21.37 7.86
C SER A 404 -11.21 -20.44 8.97
N PHE A 405 -10.96 -19.15 8.83
CA PHE A 405 -11.09 -18.17 9.91
C PHE A 405 -12.03 -17.02 9.54
N GLY A 406 -12.63 -16.39 10.54
CA GLY A 406 -13.42 -15.16 10.40
C GLY A 406 -13.66 -14.48 11.75
N LEU A 407 -14.32 -13.31 11.76
CA LEU A 407 -14.68 -12.61 13.00
C LEU A 407 -16.19 -12.54 13.20
N PHE A 408 -16.66 -12.93 14.38
CA PHE A 408 -18.06 -12.84 14.81
C PHE A 408 -18.17 -12.00 16.09
N GLY A 409 -18.30 -10.68 15.91
CA GLY A 409 -18.35 -9.73 17.03
C GLY A 409 -16.98 -9.59 17.70
N GLU A 410 -16.86 -10.18 18.90
CA GLU A 410 -15.62 -10.17 19.71
C GLU A 410 -14.90 -11.54 19.67
N PHE A 411 -15.44 -12.52 18.94
CA PHE A 411 -14.88 -13.87 18.78
C PHE A 411 -14.19 -14.04 17.41
N LEU A 412 -13.10 -14.78 17.41
CA LEU A 412 -12.57 -15.44 16.22
C LEU A 412 -13.41 -16.70 15.96
N GLU A 413 -14.02 -16.81 14.78
CA GLU A 413 -14.65 -18.05 14.31
C GLU A 413 -13.59 -18.93 13.65
N VAL A 414 -13.41 -20.15 14.16
CA VAL A 414 -12.49 -21.17 13.66
C VAL A 414 -13.34 -22.29 13.06
N THR A 415 -13.22 -22.55 11.75
CA THR A 415 -14.13 -23.42 11.01
C THR A 415 -13.39 -24.53 10.27
N ALA A 416 -13.76 -25.78 10.55
CA ALA A 416 -13.28 -26.97 9.84
C ALA A 416 -14.44 -27.92 9.50
N ALA A 417 -14.75 -28.88 10.38
CA ALA A 417 -15.96 -29.71 10.26
C ALA A 417 -17.19 -29.01 10.84
N ASP A 418 -17.02 -28.41 12.01
CA ASP A 418 -17.95 -27.53 12.72
C ASP A 418 -17.37 -26.10 12.78
N THR A 419 -18.00 -25.18 13.53
CA THR A 419 -17.59 -23.76 13.65
C THR A 419 -17.50 -23.32 15.11
N ASP A 420 -16.28 -23.23 15.62
CA ASP A 420 -15.97 -22.83 17.00
C ASP A 420 -15.80 -21.32 17.15
N ARG A 421 -15.98 -20.81 18.38
CA ARG A 421 -15.78 -19.41 18.75
C ARG A 421 -14.72 -19.27 19.83
N VAL A 422 -13.67 -18.53 19.52
CA VAL A 422 -12.52 -18.31 20.41
C VAL A 422 -12.51 -16.84 20.84
N GLU A 423 -12.71 -16.57 22.13
CA GLU A 423 -12.58 -15.22 22.69
C GLU A 423 -11.10 -14.79 22.67
N SER A 424 -10.83 -13.49 22.58
CA SER A 424 -9.45 -12.95 22.65
C SER A 424 -8.74 -13.16 24.01
N SER A 425 -9.39 -13.82 24.96
CA SER A 425 -8.85 -14.30 26.23
C SER A 425 -8.24 -15.70 26.14
N VAL A 426 -8.28 -16.32 24.96
CA VAL A 426 -7.50 -17.51 24.60
C VAL A 426 -6.39 -17.03 23.66
N GLU A 427 -5.26 -16.61 24.22
CA GLU A 427 -4.22 -15.91 23.47
C GLU A 427 -3.58 -16.75 22.35
N THR A 428 -3.63 -18.09 22.46
CA THR A 428 -2.87 -19.01 21.61
C THR A 428 -3.75 -20.07 20.95
N LEU A 429 -3.57 -20.28 19.64
CA LEU A 429 -4.12 -21.42 18.91
C LEU A 429 -2.97 -22.32 18.46
N VAL A 430 -2.97 -23.57 18.94
CA VAL A 430 -1.94 -24.58 18.70
C VAL A 430 -2.48 -25.60 17.70
N PHE A 431 -1.95 -25.58 16.47
CA PHE A 431 -2.29 -26.51 15.40
C PHE A 431 -1.25 -27.64 15.33
N ALA A 432 -1.53 -28.69 14.55
CA ALA A 432 -0.63 -29.84 14.44
C ALA A 432 0.74 -29.52 13.78
N ASP A 433 0.88 -28.38 13.11
CA ASP A 433 2.10 -27.94 12.40
C ASP A 433 2.62 -26.54 12.77
N VAL A 434 1.84 -25.72 13.49
CA VAL A 434 2.23 -24.35 13.86
C VAL A 434 1.44 -23.86 15.08
N THR A 435 2.04 -22.97 15.86
CA THR A 435 1.35 -22.21 16.92
C THR A 435 1.21 -20.76 16.46
N VAL A 436 0.01 -20.19 16.56
CA VAL A 436 -0.32 -18.83 16.11
C VAL A 436 -1.08 -18.10 17.22
N SER A 437 -0.83 -16.81 17.45
CA SER A 437 -1.63 -16.07 18.43
C SER A 437 -3.02 -15.72 17.87
N TRP A 438 -4.01 -15.61 18.76
CA TRP A 438 -5.33 -15.10 18.42
C TRP A 438 -5.23 -13.72 17.73
N THR A 439 -4.31 -12.88 18.21
CA THR A 439 -4.06 -11.54 17.68
C THR A 439 -3.52 -11.53 16.25
N ASP A 440 -2.65 -12.48 15.88
CA ASP A 440 -2.11 -12.55 14.51
C ASP A 440 -3.22 -12.94 13.51
N ILE A 441 -4.06 -13.92 13.89
CA ILE A 441 -5.19 -14.34 13.04
C ILE A 441 -6.23 -13.22 12.94
N ALA A 442 -6.60 -12.60 14.06
CA ALA A 442 -7.56 -11.50 14.08
C ALA A 442 -7.08 -10.27 13.29
N ALA A 443 -5.76 -9.99 13.27
CA ALA A 443 -5.18 -8.91 12.47
C ALA A 443 -5.41 -9.09 10.95
N THR A 444 -5.49 -10.32 10.45
CA THR A 444 -5.82 -10.58 9.03
C THR A 444 -7.23 -10.14 8.62
N PHE A 445 -8.10 -9.83 9.59
CA PHE A 445 -9.46 -9.31 9.40
C PHE A 445 -9.62 -7.84 9.85
N ALA A 446 -8.53 -7.19 10.30
CA ALA A 446 -8.56 -5.78 10.64
C ALA A 446 -8.74 -4.93 9.35
N PRO A 447 -9.57 -3.86 9.38
CA PRO A 447 -9.61 -2.90 8.29
C PRO A 447 -8.32 -2.06 8.31
N ASN A 448 -7.56 -2.11 7.21
CA ASN A 448 -6.31 -1.37 6.99
C ASN A 448 -6.42 0.10 7.41
N ILE A 449 -5.43 0.61 8.14
CA ILE A 449 -5.38 1.96 8.68
C ILE A 449 -4.31 2.77 7.95
N ALA A 450 -4.75 3.52 6.93
CA ALA A 450 -3.92 4.37 6.08
C ALA A 450 -2.76 5.12 6.81
N PRO A 451 -1.57 5.21 6.17
CA PRO A 451 -0.37 5.75 6.78
C PRO A 451 -0.49 7.20 7.26
N THR A 452 0.33 7.58 8.24
CA THR A 452 0.49 8.97 8.68
C THR A 452 1.72 9.59 8.02
N ALA A 453 1.51 10.19 6.85
CA ALA A 453 2.51 11.01 6.15
C ALA A 453 2.73 12.37 6.87
N SER A 454 3.98 12.83 6.94
CA SER A 454 4.40 14.00 7.72
C SER A 454 5.24 14.99 6.92
N ASP A 455 4.92 16.29 6.97
CA ASP A 455 5.64 17.33 6.21
C ASP A 455 7.16 17.37 6.53
N ASP A 456 7.96 17.36 5.47
CA ASP A 456 9.42 17.40 5.50
C ASP A 456 9.97 18.84 5.42
N ALA A 457 11.15 19.04 6.03
CA ALA A 457 11.89 20.29 5.94
C ALA A 457 13.39 20.06 5.70
N TYR A 458 13.84 20.33 4.47
CA TYR A 458 15.24 20.25 4.07
C TYR A 458 15.84 21.65 3.85
N ARG A 459 17.17 21.74 3.94
CA ARG A 459 17.90 22.98 3.68
C ARG A 459 19.23 22.70 3.01
N VAL A 460 19.51 23.44 1.95
CA VAL A 460 20.68 23.28 1.07
C VAL A 460 21.17 24.65 0.62
N THR A 461 22.40 24.76 0.14
CA THR A 461 22.90 25.97 -0.53
C THR A 461 22.52 25.92 -2.01
N GLU A 462 22.48 27.04 -2.72
CA GLU A 462 22.55 27.02 -4.19
C GLU A 462 23.85 26.34 -4.69
N ASP A 463 23.92 25.98 -5.98
CA ASP A 463 24.98 25.18 -6.60
C ASP A 463 25.27 23.79 -5.98
N VAL A 464 24.48 23.35 -5.00
CA VAL A 464 24.69 22.09 -4.28
C VAL A 464 23.47 21.20 -4.42
N VAL A 465 23.57 20.17 -5.27
CA VAL A 465 22.55 19.11 -5.39
C VAL A 465 22.32 18.44 -4.04
N LEU A 466 21.09 18.49 -3.55
CA LEU A 466 20.64 17.81 -2.33
C LEU A 466 20.50 16.32 -2.62
N THR A 467 21.42 15.52 -2.10
CA THR A 467 21.42 14.05 -2.24
C THR A 467 21.20 13.37 -0.89
N GLY A 468 20.36 12.33 -0.87
CA GLY A 468 20.19 11.49 0.33
C GLY A 468 19.25 12.05 1.39
N GLY A 469 18.32 12.94 1.01
CA GLY A 469 17.07 13.09 1.76
C GLY A 469 16.19 11.84 1.57
N ASN A 470 15.29 11.58 2.51
CA ASN A 470 14.28 10.53 2.37
C ASN A 470 12.96 11.00 2.99
N VAL A 471 11.89 11.01 2.19
CA VAL A 471 10.60 11.57 2.57
C VAL A 471 9.78 10.70 3.54
N LEU A 472 10.14 9.42 3.67
CA LEU A 472 9.46 8.48 4.57
C LEU A 472 10.16 8.39 5.95
N ALA A 473 11.19 9.21 6.20
CA ALA A 473 12.04 9.09 7.39
C ALA A 473 11.41 9.60 8.70
N ASN A 474 10.31 10.33 8.60
CA ASN A 474 9.47 10.88 9.67
C ASN A 474 8.05 10.30 9.67
N ASP A 475 7.72 9.46 8.68
CA ASP A 475 6.42 8.82 8.53
C ASP A 475 6.23 7.64 9.47
N SER A 476 4.97 7.28 9.69
CA SER A 476 4.60 6.14 10.52
C SER A 476 3.26 5.57 10.11
N ASP A 477 3.09 4.28 10.33
CA ASP A 477 1.90 3.54 9.96
C ASP A 477 1.56 2.53 11.09
N PRO A 478 0.27 2.35 11.47
CA PRO A 478 -0.10 1.48 12.58
C PRO A 478 0.02 -0.03 12.28
N ASP A 479 -0.12 -0.41 11.01
CA ASP A 479 -0.33 -1.78 10.56
C ASP A 479 0.92 -2.36 9.86
N ALA A 480 1.84 -1.48 9.41
CA ALA A 480 3.13 -1.73 8.75
C ALA A 480 4.19 -2.57 9.52
N ALA A 481 3.79 -3.35 10.52
CA ALA A 481 4.65 -4.35 11.15
C ALA A 481 4.45 -5.72 10.44
N PRO A 482 5.21 -6.07 9.37
CA PRO A 482 6.57 -5.61 9.06
C PRO A 482 6.78 -4.98 7.66
N LEU A 483 5.72 -4.64 6.92
CA LEU A 483 5.83 -4.07 5.57
C LEU A 483 6.36 -2.62 5.61
N ALA A 484 7.46 -2.34 4.89
CA ALA A 484 8.01 -0.99 4.82
C ALA A 484 7.15 -0.08 3.92
N LEU A 485 6.89 1.15 4.37
CA LEU A 485 6.22 2.18 3.57
C LEU A 485 6.97 2.47 2.27
N SER A 486 6.20 2.89 1.25
CA SER A 486 6.70 3.24 -0.08
C SER A 486 6.10 4.55 -0.60
N VAL A 487 6.77 5.21 -1.55
CA VAL A 487 6.21 6.36 -2.27
C VAL A 487 5.43 5.87 -3.49
N ALA A 488 4.10 6.03 -3.46
CA ALA A 488 3.19 5.67 -4.54
C ALA A 488 3.00 6.78 -5.59
N ALA A 489 3.22 8.05 -5.23
CA ALA A 489 3.14 9.18 -6.17
C ALA A 489 4.00 10.37 -5.75
N VAL A 490 4.42 11.17 -6.74
CA VAL A 490 5.13 12.45 -6.56
C VAL A 490 4.37 13.54 -7.33
N ASN A 491 4.02 14.65 -6.68
CA ASN A 491 3.15 15.69 -7.23
C ASN A 491 1.85 15.14 -7.85
N GLY A 492 1.26 14.12 -7.21
CA GLY A 492 -0.01 13.50 -7.62
C GLY A 492 0.06 12.53 -8.80
N SER A 493 1.25 12.13 -9.26
CA SER A 493 1.42 11.12 -10.32
C SER A 493 2.35 9.99 -9.89
N ALA A 494 1.96 8.74 -10.16
CA ALA A 494 2.77 7.55 -9.92
C ALA A 494 3.94 7.43 -10.92
N ALA A 495 3.77 7.87 -12.17
CA ALA A 495 4.81 7.84 -13.20
C ALA A 495 6.01 8.76 -12.88
N ASN A 496 5.86 9.66 -11.90
CA ASN A 496 6.93 10.52 -11.40
C ASN A 496 7.84 9.80 -10.38
N VAL A 497 7.45 8.63 -9.84
CA VAL A 497 8.28 7.84 -8.94
C VAL A 497 9.41 7.17 -9.74
N GLY A 498 10.65 7.31 -9.27
CA GLY A 498 11.87 6.88 -9.96
C GLY A 498 12.28 7.76 -11.15
N SER A 499 11.37 8.60 -11.66
CA SER A 499 11.59 9.50 -12.80
C SER A 499 12.17 10.85 -12.37
N THR A 500 13.04 11.43 -13.20
CA THR A 500 13.46 12.83 -13.04
C THR A 500 12.40 13.77 -13.65
N ILE A 501 11.83 14.63 -12.82
CA ILE A 501 10.83 15.64 -13.21
C ILE A 501 11.37 17.06 -12.99
N ALA A 502 10.87 18.02 -13.77
CA ALA A 502 11.10 19.44 -13.51
C ALA A 502 10.01 20.00 -12.60
N LEU A 503 10.39 20.72 -11.55
CA LEU A 503 9.49 21.48 -10.68
C LEU A 503 9.15 22.84 -11.30
N ALA A 504 8.15 23.53 -10.74
CA ALA A 504 7.68 24.83 -11.23
C ALA A 504 8.73 25.96 -11.14
N SER A 505 9.79 25.76 -10.36
CA SER A 505 10.99 26.59 -10.29
C SER A 505 11.94 26.45 -11.49
N GLY A 506 11.92 25.29 -12.17
CA GLY A 506 12.97 24.85 -13.10
C GLY A 506 13.98 23.86 -12.48
N ALA A 507 13.94 23.65 -11.17
CA ALA A 507 14.73 22.63 -10.47
C ALA A 507 14.34 21.21 -10.92
N LEU A 508 15.29 20.27 -10.86
CA LEU A 508 15.09 18.86 -11.20
C LEU A 508 14.98 18.02 -9.92
N LEU A 509 13.95 17.18 -9.85
CA LEU A 509 13.66 16.29 -8.73
C LEU A 509 13.58 14.84 -9.20
N THR A 510 14.15 13.90 -8.44
CA THR A 510 13.89 12.46 -8.58
C THR A 510 13.62 11.87 -7.19
N VAL A 511 12.49 11.22 -6.99
CA VAL A 511 12.13 10.52 -5.72
C VAL A 511 11.89 9.05 -6.04
N ALA A 512 12.60 8.15 -5.38
CA ALA A 512 12.44 6.70 -5.54
C ALA A 512 11.32 6.15 -4.64
N SER A 513 10.89 4.91 -4.91
CA SER A 513 9.83 4.24 -4.15
C SER A 513 10.20 3.95 -2.69
N ASP A 514 11.49 3.90 -2.35
CA ASP A 514 11.99 3.77 -0.96
C ASP A 514 12.01 5.12 -0.19
N GLY A 515 11.43 6.17 -0.78
CA GLY A 515 11.40 7.52 -0.24
C GLY A 515 12.67 8.34 -0.46
N SER A 516 13.78 7.73 -0.91
CA SER A 516 15.03 8.46 -1.13
C SER A 516 14.90 9.43 -2.31
N PHE A 517 15.51 10.61 -2.20
CA PHE A 517 15.43 11.61 -3.28
C PHE A 517 16.74 12.36 -3.56
N VAL A 518 16.77 12.91 -4.77
CA VAL A 518 17.77 13.83 -5.28
C VAL A 518 17.07 15.07 -5.83
N TYR A 519 17.50 16.25 -5.38
CA TYR A 519 16.99 17.55 -5.83
C TYR A 519 18.17 18.42 -6.29
N ASP A 520 18.12 18.87 -7.54
CA ASP A 520 19.11 19.71 -8.21
C ASP A 520 18.44 21.05 -8.57
N GLN A 521 19.04 22.16 -8.15
CA GLN A 521 18.55 23.52 -8.40
C GLN A 521 18.51 23.86 -9.89
N ASN A 522 19.35 23.23 -10.73
CA ASN A 522 19.36 23.37 -12.19
C ASN A 522 19.31 24.84 -12.70
N GLY A 523 20.06 25.74 -12.04
CA GLY A 523 20.13 27.15 -12.40
C GLY A 523 18.97 28.04 -11.92
N ALA A 524 18.00 27.48 -11.18
CA ALA A 524 16.76 28.17 -10.82
C ALA A 524 16.89 29.21 -9.69
N PHE A 525 18.02 29.24 -8.97
CA PHE A 525 18.17 29.98 -7.71
C PHE A 525 19.39 30.91 -7.64
N ASP A 526 20.29 30.84 -8.63
CA ASP A 526 21.67 31.40 -8.70
C ASP A 526 21.77 32.94 -8.52
N ALA A 527 20.66 33.64 -8.34
CA ALA A 527 20.59 35.06 -8.01
C ALA A 527 20.59 35.32 -6.48
N LEU A 528 20.57 34.28 -5.64
CA LEU A 528 20.48 34.42 -4.18
C LEU A 528 21.83 34.79 -3.56
N ASN A 529 22.02 36.08 -3.32
CA ASN A 529 23.25 36.59 -2.68
C ASN A 529 23.39 36.09 -1.22
N VAL A 530 24.63 35.95 -0.71
CA VAL A 530 24.94 35.51 0.67
C VAL A 530 23.97 36.06 1.72
N GLY A 531 23.19 35.16 2.34
CA GLY A 531 22.23 35.50 3.40
C GLY A 531 20.83 35.89 2.92
N GLN A 532 20.56 35.82 1.61
CA GLN A 532 19.22 35.64 1.06
C GLN A 532 18.84 34.15 1.11
N THR A 533 17.54 33.86 0.97
CA THR A 533 17.01 32.48 0.96
C THR A 533 15.84 32.35 -0.01
N GLY A 534 15.88 31.34 -0.87
CA GLY A 534 14.75 30.87 -1.66
C GLY A 534 14.04 29.68 -0.99
N THR A 535 12.91 29.29 -1.54
CA THR A 535 12.17 28.08 -1.14
C THR A 535 11.59 27.40 -2.36
N ASP A 536 11.70 26.08 -2.42
CA ASP A 536 10.98 25.23 -3.37
C ASP A 536 10.21 24.13 -2.60
N SER A 537 9.25 23.48 -3.25
CA SER A 537 8.42 22.47 -2.62
C SER A 537 7.83 21.46 -3.61
N PHE A 538 7.73 20.21 -3.17
CA PHE A 538 6.98 19.17 -3.87
C PHE A 538 6.12 18.39 -2.87
N THR A 539 5.17 17.61 -3.37
CA THR A 539 4.37 16.68 -2.56
C THR A 539 4.71 15.24 -2.92
N TYR A 540 4.60 14.35 -1.95
CA TYR A 540 4.67 12.90 -2.15
C TYR A 540 3.45 12.24 -1.53
N THR A 541 3.24 10.98 -1.88
CA THR A 541 2.19 10.14 -1.34
C THR A 541 2.80 8.83 -0.84
N ALA A 542 2.81 8.65 0.48
CA ALA A 542 3.19 7.40 1.13
C ALA A 542 2.08 6.35 0.99
N SER A 543 2.45 5.08 0.96
CA SER A 543 1.54 3.92 0.91
C SER A 543 2.10 2.71 1.64
N ASP A 544 1.20 1.98 2.28
CA ASP A 544 1.38 0.66 2.91
C ASP A 544 1.21 -0.51 1.90
N GLY A 545 0.71 -0.22 0.69
CA GLY A 545 0.34 -1.19 -0.35
C GLY A 545 -1.18 -1.32 -0.60
N SER A 546 -2.02 -0.77 0.28
CA SER A 546 -3.49 -0.79 0.24
C SER A 546 -4.10 0.61 0.25
N ASP A 547 -3.68 1.46 1.18
CA ASP A 547 -4.12 2.85 1.37
C ASP A 547 -2.96 3.84 1.15
N THR A 548 -3.27 5.14 1.24
CA THR A 548 -2.30 6.22 0.99
C THR A 548 -2.52 7.45 1.86
N ALA A 549 -1.45 8.21 2.11
CA ALA A 549 -1.50 9.56 2.66
C ALA A 549 -0.45 10.45 1.99
N SER A 550 -0.68 11.76 1.93
CA SER A 550 0.20 12.71 1.24
C SER A 550 0.70 13.81 2.15
N ALA A 551 1.96 14.20 1.98
CA ALA A 551 2.61 15.28 2.71
C ALA A 551 3.50 16.14 1.77
N THR A 552 4.00 17.25 2.30
CA THR A 552 4.75 18.27 1.55
C THR A 552 6.20 18.30 1.98
N VAL A 553 7.12 18.23 1.01
CA VAL A 553 8.55 18.53 1.22
C VAL A 553 8.79 19.99 0.96
N THR A 554 9.27 20.71 1.98
CA THR A 554 9.74 22.09 1.84
C THR A 554 11.27 22.13 1.82
N ILE A 555 11.86 22.67 0.76
CA ILE A 555 13.31 22.87 0.63
C ILE A 555 13.60 24.36 0.78
N THR A 556 14.45 24.73 1.74
CA THR A 556 15.03 26.08 1.83
C THR A 556 16.37 26.11 1.11
N ILE A 557 16.53 27.05 0.17
CA ILE A 557 17.78 27.25 -0.58
C ILE A 557 18.48 28.48 0.01
N ASP A 558 19.68 28.31 0.56
CA ASP A 558 20.53 29.39 1.06
C ASP A 558 21.39 29.97 -0.06
N GLY A 559 21.38 31.30 -0.19
CA GLY A 559 22.23 32.03 -1.12
C GLY A 559 23.72 31.96 -0.78
N ALA A 560 24.56 31.84 -1.81
CA ALA A 560 26.01 31.71 -1.76
C ALA A 560 26.70 32.96 -2.30
N PHE A 561 27.93 32.80 -2.78
CA PHE A 561 28.73 33.86 -3.40
C PHE A 561 29.27 33.33 -4.73
N ASP A 562 28.46 33.37 -5.79
CA ASP A 562 29.04 33.56 -7.12
C ASP A 562 29.34 35.06 -7.32
N SER A 563 30.12 35.34 -8.34
CA SER A 563 30.39 36.65 -8.91
C SER A 563 30.24 36.43 -10.41
N LEU A 564 29.11 36.79 -11.00
CA LEU A 564 28.84 36.60 -12.41
C LEU A 564 29.80 37.45 -13.27
N PRO A 565 30.03 37.11 -14.55
CA PRO A 565 30.75 38.02 -15.43
C PRO A 565 29.93 39.31 -15.62
N PRO A 566 30.56 40.49 -15.63
CA PRO A 566 29.88 41.71 -16.03
C PRO A 566 29.41 41.60 -17.49
N VAL A 567 28.31 42.25 -17.84
CA VAL A 567 27.75 42.22 -19.21
C VAL A 567 28.23 43.43 -19.99
N ALA A 568 29.02 43.20 -21.03
CA ALA A 568 29.50 44.24 -21.95
C ALA A 568 28.57 44.37 -23.16
N VAL A 569 28.17 45.60 -23.52
CA VAL A 569 27.17 45.86 -24.56
C VAL A 569 27.77 46.69 -25.70
N ASN A 570 27.73 46.17 -26.93
CA ASN A 570 28.33 46.83 -28.09
C ASN A 570 27.83 48.27 -28.31
N ASP A 571 28.75 49.23 -28.34
CA ASP A 571 28.50 50.62 -28.73
C ASP A 571 28.35 50.78 -30.24
N THR A 572 27.56 51.77 -30.63
CA THR A 572 27.58 52.35 -31.98
C THR A 572 27.70 53.87 -31.89
N VAL A 573 28.68 54.45 -32.59
CA VAL A 573 28.88 55.90 -32.66
C VAL A 573 29.12 56.35 -34.10
N THR A 574 28.68 57.57 -34.41
CA THR A 574 28.96 58.23 -35.69
C THR A 574 29.73 59.52 -35.44
N VAL A 575 30.72 59.77 -36.27
CA VAL A 575 31.53 60.99 -36.25
C VAL A 575 31.87 61.40 -37.68
N ASP A 576 32.12 62.68 -37.93
CA ASP A 576 32.69 63.13 -39.20
C ASP A 576 34.22 62.97 -39.16
N GLU A 577 34.89 62.85 -40.31
CA GLU A 577 36.36 62.85 -40.34
C GLU A 577 36.97 64.16 -39.83
N ASP A 578 38.25 64.13 -39.46
CA ASP A 578 38.99 65.20 -38.75
C ASP A 578 38.38 65.69 -37.41
N VAL A 579 37.28 65.11 -36.95
CA VAL A 579 36.67 65.39 -35.63
C VAL A 579 37.02 64.29 -34.62
N VAL A 580 37.93 64.60 -33.70
CA VAL A 580 38.27 63.70 -32.57
C VAL A 580 37.07 63.51 -31.63
N LEU A 581 36.58 62.28 -31.51
CA LEU A 581 35.62 61.91 -30.46
C LEU A 581 36.33 61.99 -29.10
N SER A 582 35.75 62.72 -28.16
CA SER A 582 36.27 62.84 -26.80
C SER A 582 35.15 62.64 -25.78
N GLY A 583 35.39 61.77 -24.79
CA GLY A 583 34.43 61.47 -23.74
C GLY A 583 33.38 60.42 -24.11
N LEU A 584 33.71 59.45 -24.98
CA LEU A 584 32.82 58.33 -25.30
C LEU A 584 32.66 57.45 -24.05
N ALA A 585 31.45 57.41 -23.50
CA ALA A 585 31.14 56.71 -22.26
C ALA A 585 30.72 55.26 -22.52
N VAL A 586 31.67 54.43 -22.97
CA VAL A 586 31.45 53.02 -23.35
C VAL A 586 30.95 52.12 -22.21
N LEU A 587 30.97 52.61 -20.96
CA LEU A 587 30.45 51.92 -19.77
C LEU A 587 29.00 52.35 -19.42
N ALA A 588 28.30 53.09 -20.29
CA ALA A 588 26.99 53.68 -19.96
C ALA A 588 25.80 52.73 -20.20
N ASN A 589 26.04 51.66 -20.96
CA ASN A 589 25.13 50.59 -21.37
C ASN A 589 25.56 49.21 -20.84
N ASP A 590 26.81 49.08 -20.37
CA ASP A 590 27.30 47.92 -19.64
C ASP A 590 26.65 47.80 -18.25
N SER A 591 26.56 46.58 -17.73
CA SER A 591 26.00 46.32 -16.41
C SER A 591 26.65 45.13 -15.72
N ASP A 592 26.94 45.28 -14.43
CA ASP A 592 27.31 44.17 -13.57
C ASP A 592 26.05 43.57 -12.89
N PRO A 593 25.83 42.24 -12.87
CA PRO A 593 24.64 41.64 -12.28
C PRO A 593 24.55 41.79 -10.75
N GLU A 594 25.68 41.75 -10.04
CA GLU A 594 25.76 42.01 -8.60
C GLU A 594 25.81 43.52 -8.28
N GLY A 595 26.20 44.33 -9.27
CA GLY A 595 26.31 45.78 -9.20
C GLY A 595 27.70 46.29 -8.82
N ASP A 596 28.74 45.47 -8.98
CA ASP A 596 30.12 45.84 -8.65
C ASP A 596 30.75 46.84 -9.67
N PRO A 597 31.81 47.58 -9.30
CA PRO A 597 32.27 48.73 -10.08
C PRO A 597 33.09 48.37 -11.34
N LEU A 598 32.46 48.47 -12.51
CA LEU A 598 33.09 48.22 -13.81
C LEU A 598 34.31 49.11 -14.11
N SER A 599 35.34 48.51 -14.72
CA SER A 599 36.53 49.23 -15.21
C SER A 599 37.13 48.61 -16.48
N ILE A 600 37.65 49.44 -17.38
CA ILE A 600 38.27 49.01 -18.66
C ILE A 600 39.72 48.58 -18.41
N THR A 601 40.09 47.38 -18.86
CA THR A 601 41.45 46.82 -18.75
C THR A 601 42.16 46.61 -20.08
N MET A 602 41.42 46.46 -21.18
CA MET A 602 41.98 46.34 -22.53
C MET A 602 41.25 47.21 -23.56
N LEU A 603 42.00 47.64 -24.57
CA LEU A 603 41.52 48.28 -25.81
C LEU A 603 42.23 47.63 -27.01
N ASP A 604 41.46 47.18 -28.00
CA ASP A 604 41.92 46.42 -29.19
C ASP A 604 42.89 45.27 -28.84
N GLY A 605 42.53 44.50 -27.79
CA GLY A 605 43.33 43.40 -27.26
C GLY A 605 44.67 43.79 -26.62
N GLN A 606 44.96 45.09 -26.45
CA GLN A 606 46.12 45.59 -25.69
C GLN A 606 45.69 45.98 -24.27
N ALA A 607 46.46 45.55 -23.26
CA ALA A 607 46.25 46.00 -21.89
C ALA A 607 46.59 47.50 -21.73
N VAL A 608 45.73 48.24 -21.04
CA VAL A 608 45.82 49.70 -20.88
C VAL A 608 45.57 50.14 -19.43
N ILE A 609 46.09 51.31 -19.07
CA ILE A 609 45.63 52.10 -17.93
C ILE A 609 45.21 53.51 -18.36
N ALA A 610 44.54 54.24 -17.47
CA ALA A 610 44.14 55.63 -17.71
C ALA A 610 45.33 56.52 -18.13
N GLY A 611 45.24 57.07 -19.33
CA GLY A 611 46.27 57.87 -20.00
C GLY A 611 47.01 57.15 -21.14
N ASP A 612 46.85 55.83 -21.30
CA ASP A 612 47.45 55.08 -22.40
C ASP A 612 46.67 55.26 -23.72
N THR A 613 47.40 55.17 -24.84
CA THR A 613 46.86 55.27 -26.20
C THR A 613 47.25 54.06 -27.03
N VAL A 614 46.26 53.35 -27.57
CA VAL A 614 46.39 52.26 -28.53
C VAL A 614 46.26 52.81 -29.95
N MET A 615 46.96 52.20 -30.91
CA MET A 615 46.87 52.52 -32.34
C MET A 615 46.16 51.35 -33.04
N LEU A 616 45.03 51.63 -33.70
CA LEU A 616 44.24 50.63 -34.41
C LEU A 616 44.88 50.23 -35.74
N ALA A 617 44.40 49.14 -36.33
CA ALA A 617 44.83 48.67 -37.64
C ALA A 617 44.58 49.68 -38.79
N SER A 618 43.60 50.59 -38.62
CA SER A 618 43.34 51.73 -39.51
C SER A 618 44.44 52.79 -39.50
N GLY A 619 45.18 52.91 -38.39
CA GLY A 619 46.04 54.06 -38.10
C GLY A 619 45.36 55.14 -37.26
N ALA A 620 44.08 54.97 -36.89
CA ALA A 620 43.42 55.78 -35.85
C ALA A 620 43.94 55.41 -34.44
N ARG A 621 43.61 56.24 -33.45
CA ARG A 621 44.09 56.13 -32.07
C ARG A 621 42.95 56.10 -31.08
N VAL A 622 43.06 55.25 -30.07
CA VAL A 622 42.08 55.11 -28.98
C VAL A 622 42.81 55.36 -27.65
N THR A 623 42.31 56.29 -26.85
CA THR A 623 42.91 56.68 -25.56
C THR A 623 41.92 56.45 -24.42
N LEU A 624 42.34 55.78 -23.35
CA LEU A 624 41.55 55.62 -22.13
C LEU A 624 41.75 56.84 -21.22
N ASN A 625 40.68 57.56 -20.89
CA ASN A 625 40.72 58.75 -20.04
C ASN A 625 40.68 58.40 -18.54
N ALA A 626 41.08 59.36 -17.71
CA ALA A 626 41.13 59.19 -16.25
C ALA A 626 39.74 59.24 -15.54
N ASP A 627 38.67 59.43 -16.31
CA ASP A 627 37.27 59.35 -15.88
C ASP A 627 36.55 58.07 -16.37
N GLY A 628 37.29 57.14 -16.99
CA GLY A 628 36.75 55.90 -17.55
C GLY A 628 36.17 56.02 -18.96
N THR A 629 36.07 57.23 -19.51
CA THR A 629 35.65 57.41 -20.91
C THR A 629 36.78 57.10 -21.89
N VAL A 630 36.43 56.92 -23.16
CA VAL A 630 37.38 56.71 -24.26
C VAL A 630 37.41 57.95 -25.18
N ALA A 631 38.56 58.23 -25.78
CA ALA A 631 38.70 59.18 -26.88
C ALA A 631 39.20 58.47 -28.14
N TYR A 632 38.65 58.83 -29.32
CA TYR A 632 39.01 58.26 -30.62
C TYR A 632 39.42 59.39 -31.57
N ASP A 633 40.65 59.29 -32.09
CA ASP A 633 41.30 60.24 -33.00
C ASP A 633 41.62 59.52 -34.31
N GLN A 634 41.01 59.94 -35.41
CA GLN A 634 41.21 59.38 -36.75
C GLN A 634 42.68 59.51 -37.21
N ASN A 635 43.45 60.44 -36.66
CA ASN A 635 44.90 60.59 -36.88
C ASN A 635 45.31 60.65 -38.37
N GLY A 636 44.45 61.22 -39.22
CA GLY A 636 44.68 61.33 -40.66
C GLY A 636 44.37 60.08 -41.49
N ALA A 637 43.79 59.03 -40.88
CA ALA A 637 43.60 57.72 -41.53
C ALA A 637 42.44 57.68 -42.54
N PHE A 638 41.46 58.58 -42.42
CA PHE A 638 40.20 58.52 -43.17
C PHE A 638 39.99 59.64 -44.20
N ASN A 639 40.88 60.65 -44.23
CA ASN A 639 40.88 61.91 -45.01
C ASN A 639 40.94 61.76 -46.54
N ALA A 640 40.14 60.85 -47.08
CA ALA A 640 39.93 60.56 -48.50
C ALA A 640 38.48 60.09 -48.75
N LEU A 641 37.57 60.39 -47.81
CA LEU A 641 36.15 60.11 -47.89
C LEU A 641 35.41 61.38 -48.33
N ASP A 642 34.97 61.43 -49.59
CA ASP A 642 34.16 62.57 -50.05
C ASP A 642 32.80 62.62 -49.30
N VAL A 643 32.17 63.80 -49.19
CA VAL A 643 30.85 63.95 -48.54
C VAL A 643 29.82 62.94 -49.05
N GLY A 644 29.20 62.23 -48.12
CA GLY A 644 28.22 61.18 -48.41
C GLY A 644 28.83 59.79 -48.61
N GLN A 645 30.15 59.67 -48.62
CA GLN A 645 30.83 58.40 -48.33
C GLN A 645 30.90 58.17 -46.82
N THR A 646 30.95 56.91 -46.41
CA THR A 646 31.20 56.52 -45.02
C THR A 646 32.34 55.51 -44.96
N GLY A 647 33.33 55.82 -44.12
CA GLY A 647 34.27 54.85 -43.58
C GLY A 647 33.66 54.11 -42.39
N ALA A 648 34.26 52.98 -42.05
CA ALA A 648 33.99 52.28 -40.81
C ALA A 648 35.33 51.96 -40.12
N ASP A 649 35.35 52.12 -38.81
CA ASP A 649 36.42 51.66 -37.93
C ASP A 649 35.80 50.99 -36.70
N SER A 650 36.59 50.20 -35.99
CA SER A 650 36.08 49.50 -34.80
C SER A 650 37.22 49.09 -33.87
N PHE A 651 36.97 49.14 -32.57
CA PHE A 651 37.86 48.56 -31.56
C PHE A 651 37.06 47.79 -30.52
N THR A 652 37.65 46.74 -29.95
CA THR A 652 37.08 46.08 -28.77
C THR A 652 37.57 46.74 -27.49
N TYR A 653 36.76 46.71 -26.45
CA TYR A 653 37.16 47.06 -25.09
C TYR A 653 36.76 45.93 -24.13
N THR A 654 37.49 45.74 -23.05
CA THR A 654 37.24 44.64 -22.09
C THR A 654 37.11 45.20 -20.68
N ILE A 655 35.97 44.89 -20.08
CA ILE A 655 35.56 45.37 -18.76
C ILE A 655 35.80 44.30 -17.69
N THR A 656 35.96 44.72 -16.44
CA THR A 656 36.01 43.85 -15.26
C THR A 656 35.38 44.54 -14.05
N ASP A 657 34.70 43.74 -13.24
CA ASP A 657 34.28 43.99 -11.86
C ASP A 657 35.49 43.94 -10.88
N GLY A 658 36.49 43.13 -11.21
CA GLY A 658 37.65 42.79 -10.39
C GLY A 658 37.95 41.29 -10.31
N ASN A 659 37.00 40.41 -10.68
CA ASN A 659 37.11 38.96 -10.61
C ASN A 659 36.96 38.27 -11.97
N LYS A 660 35.93 38.61 -12.75
CA LYS A 660 35.63 38.09 -14.10
C LYS A 660 35.73 39.24 -15.12
N SER A 661 35.41 39.00 -16.40
CA SER A 661 35.55 40.01 -17.46
C SER A 661 34.77 39.66 -18.72
N ASP A 662 34.26 40.67 -19.42
CA ASP A 662 33.58 40.54 -20.71
C ASP A 662 34.05 41.60 -21.72
N GLN A 663 33.73 41.41 -23.01
CA GLN A 663 34.26 42.19 -24.13
C GLN A 663 33.17 42.64 -25.11
N ALA A 664 33.05 43.95 -25.29
CA ALA A 664 32.21 44.58 -26.30
C ALA A 664 33.04 45.28 -27.38
N THR A 665 32.37 45.62 -28.49
CA THR A 665 32.92 46.28 -29.67
C THR A 665 32.30 47.65 -29.84
N VAL A 666 33.13 48.69 -29.94
CA VAL A 666 32.70 50.01 -30.41
C VAL A 666 32.72 50.01 -31.93
N SER A 667 31.55 50.13 -32.55
CA SER A 667 31.41 50.28 -34.00
C SER A 667 31.32 51.77 -34.37
N ILE A 668 32.30 52.27 -35.13
CA ILE A 668 32.43 53.68 -35.50
C ILE A 668 32.09 53.84 -36.97
N THR A 669 31.07 54.64 -37.28
CA THR A 669 30.85 55.16 -38.65
C THR A 669 31.54 56.51 -38.77
N ILE A 670 32.44 56.65 -39.75
CA ILE A 670 33.13 57.90 -40.06
C ILE A 670 32.49 58.48 -41.33
N ASN A 671 31.81 59.62 -41.24
CA ASN A 671 31.30 60.32 -42.41
C ASN A 671 32.42 61.08 -43.10
N GLY A 672 32.46 61.04 -44.45
CA GLY A 672 33.30 61.93 -45.24
C GLY A 672 32.89 63.40 -45.09
N ALA A 673 33.87 64.28 -44.98
CA ALA A 673 33.71 65.73 -44.92
C ALA A 673 34.04 66.35 -46.28
N PHE A 674 34.03 67.69 -46.38
CA PHE A 674 34.22 68.39 -47.66
C PHE A 674 35.57 69.09 -47.74
N ASP A 675 36.54 68.49 -48.44
CA ASP A 675 37.86 69.06 -48.70
C ASP A 675 37.89 69.72 -50.10
N ASN A 676 37.70 71.05 -50.13
CA ASN A 676 37.24 71.78 -51.32
C ASN A 676 38.34 72.31 -52.26
N GLN A 677 38.33 71.91 -53.53
CA GLN A 677 39.03 72.63 -54.61
C GLN A 677 38.23 73.86 -55.09
N ALA A 678 38.93 74.92 -55.49
CA ALA A 678 38.28 76.13 -55.99
C ALA A 678 37.80 75.98 -57.46
N PRO A 679 36.67 76.60 -57.84
CA PRO A 679 36.11 76.54 -59.18
C PRO A 679 36.98 77.26 -60.21
N VAL A 680 36.76 76.97 -61.49
CA VAL A 680 37.42 77.64 -62.62
C VAL A 680 36.43 78.51 -63.39
N ALA A 681 36.73 79.81 -63.52
CA ALA A 681 35.88 80.80 -64.16
C ALA A 681 36.30 81.11 -65.62
N VAL A 682 35.33 81.28 -66.52
CA VAL A 682 35.51 81.37 -67.97
C VAL A 682 34.71 82.53 -68.55
N ASN A 683 35.37 83.43 -69.28
CA ASN A 683 34.73 84.66 -69.80
C ASN A 683 33.59 84.41 -70.80
N ASP A 684 32.50 85.15 -70.62
CA ASP A 684 31.25 85.05 -71.37
C ASP A 684 31.07 86.11 -72.47
N ALA A 685 30.18 85.78 -73.41
CA ALA A 685 29.54 86.77 -74.27
C ALA A 685 28.08 86.37 -74.55
N PHE A 686 27.12 87.23 -74.18
CA PHE A 686 25.71 87.07 -74.47
C PHE A 686 25.23 88.16 -75.42
N SER A 687 24.59 87.78 -76.53
CA SER A 687 23.77 88.70 -77.31
C SER A 687 22.32 88.37 -77.04
N GLY A 688 21.80 88.95 -75.96
CA GLY A 688 20.52 88.55 -75.40
C GLY A 688 19.49 89.64 -75.56
N ASP A 689 18.95 90.13 -74.44
CA ASP A 689 17.55 90.47 -74.24
C ASP A 689 16.98 91.95 -73.80
N GLU A 690 17.56 93.15 -74.15
CA GLU A 690 17.01 94.61 -74.33
C GLU A 690 15.72 95.22 -73.71
N ALA A 691 14.51 95.11 -74.33
CA ALA A 691 13.30 95.93 -74.05
C ALA A 691 12.54 95.33 -72.87
N GLY A 692 13.31 95.07 -71.82
CA GLY A 692 13.22 93.90 -70.96
C GLY A 692 14.63 93.41 -70.59
N PRO A 693 14.75 92.24 -69.96
CA PRO A 693 16.02 91.80 -69.41
C PRO A 693 16.73 90.80 -70.32
N ILE A 694 18.02 91.07 -70.59
CA ILE A 694 18.97 90.05 -71.03
C ILE A 694 19.09 88.99 -69.93
N ALA A 695 18.77 87.74 -70.22
CA ALA A 695 18.90 86.63 -69.29
C ALA A 695 19.86 85.56 -69.80
N GLY A 696 20.68 85.05 -68.89
CA GLY A 696 21.61 83.95 -69.14
C GLY A 696 22.11 83.37 -67.82
N ASN A 697 23.05 82.44 -67.89
CA ASN A 697 23.76 81.96 -66.71
C ASN A 697 25.27 82.02 -66.98
N VAL A 698 26.01 82.74 -66.13
CA VAL A 698 27.46 82.94 -66.27
C VAL A 698 28.28 81.72 -65.85
N LEU A 699 27.65 80.73 -65.21
CA LEU A 699 28.29 79.50 -64.74
C LEU A 699 28.10 78.33 -65.74
N ALA A 700 27.53 78.60 -66.93
CA ALA A 700 27.18 77.57 -67.93
C ALA A 700 28.40 77.01 -68.71
N ASN A 701 29.54 77.68 -68.57
CA ASN A 701 30.86 77.42 -69.15
C ASN A 701 31.95 77.26 -68.07
N ASP A 702 31.65 77.66 -66.82
CA ASP A 702 32.47 77.44 -65.64
C ASP A 702 32.43 75.96 -65.21
N SER A 703 33.42 75.55 -64.44
CA SER A 703 33.51 74.16 -63.97
C SER A 703 34.12 74.08 -62.57
N ASP A 704 33.46 73.33 -61.70
CA ASP A 704 34.07 72.83 -60.48
C ASP A 704 34.76 71.48 -60.73
N ALA A 705 35.83 71.18 -59.98
CA ALA A 705 36.55 69.91 -60.09
C ALA A 705 35.89 68.78 -59.28
N ASP A 706 35.27 69.12 -58.15
CA ASP A 706 34.69 68.19 -57.17
C ASP A 706 33.16 68.05 -57.39
N GLY A 707 32.62 68.76 -58.39
CA GLY A 707 31.19 68.81 -58.67
C GLY A 707 30.42 69.76 -57.75
N GLY A 708 31.13 70.64 -57.02
CA GLY A 708 30.55 71.65 -56.14
C GLY A 708 29.52 72.52 -56.86
N VAL A 709 28.50 72.97 -56.11
CA VAL A 709 27.40 73.76 -56.66
C VAL A 709 27.88 75.20 -56.87
N LEU A 710 28.46 75.42 -58.06
CA LEU A 710 28.94 76.71 -58.51
C LEU A 710 27.92 77.82 -58.21
N ALA A 711 28.39 78.87 -57.55
CA ALA A 711 27.60 80.02 -57.19
C ALA A 711 28.39 81.34 -57.27
N VAL A 712 27.81 82.42 -57.79
CA VAL A 712 28.45 83.74 -57.82
C VAL A 712 28.52 84.33 -56.40
N ALA A 713 29.75 84.66 -55.95
CA ALA A 713 30.05 85.28 -54.66
C ALA A 713 30.39 86.78 -54.74
N ALA A 714 30.63 87.34 -55.93
CA ALA A 714 30.72 88.79 -56.10
C ALA A 714 30.34 89.25 -57.51
N VAL A 715 29.83 90.47 -57.63
CA VAL A 715 29.59 91.16 -58.91
C VAL A 715 30.38 92.47 -58.92
N ASN A 716 31.14 92.73 -59.99
CA ASN A 716 32.08 93.85 -60.11
C ASN A 716 32.99 94.03 -58.88
N GLY A 717 33.40 92.92 -58.25
CA GLY A 717 34.24 92.91 -57.05
C GLY A 717 33.53 93.20 -55.72
N SER A 718 32.19 93.15 -55.67
CA SER A 718 31.42 93.30 -54.43
C SER A 718 30.51 92.10 -54.15
N ALA A 719 30.71 91.44 -53.01
CA ALA A 719 29.83 90.36 -52.54
C ALA A 719 28.42 90.85 -52.20
N ALA A 720 28.31 92.08 -51.68
CA ALA A 720 27.02 92.72 -51.42
C ALA A 720 26.23 93.13 -52.68
N ALA A 721 26.76 92.83 -53.88
CA ALA A 721 26.06 92.98 -55.16
C ALA A 721 25.47 91.65 -55.69
N VAL A 722 25.80 90.50 -55.09
CA VAL A 722 25.16 89.22 -55.45
C VAL A 722 23.69 89.24 -55.02
N GLY A 723 22.81 88.72 -55.88
CA GLY A 723 21.35 88.70 -55.68
C GLY A 723 20.73 90.09 -55.56
N SER A 724 21.50 91.16 -55.79
CA SER A 724 21.12 92.55 -55.54
C SER A 724 21.24 93.37 -56.81
N THR A 725 20.21 94.12 -57.16
CA THR A 725 20.23 94.94 -58.39
C THR A 725 21.18 96.12 -58.25
N ILE A 726 22.17 96.18 -59.13
CA ILE A 726 23.15 97.27 -59.24
C ILE A 726 23.00 98.03 -60.56
N ALA A 727 23.31 99.32 -60.56
CA ALA A 727 23.40 100.11 -61.78
C ALA A 727 24.83 100.04 -62.35
N LEU A 728 24.97 99.66 -63.62
CA LEU A 728 26.26 99.70 -64.32
C LEU A 728 26.61 101.12 -64.77
N ALA A 729 27.86 101.33 -65.19
CA ALA A 729 28.35 102.64 -65.65
C ALA A 729 27.64 103.18 -66.92
N SER A 730 26.93 102.30 -67.65
CA SER A 730 26.03 102.63 -68.76
C SER A 730 24.70 103.26 -68.31
N GLY A 731 24.24 102.96 -67.09
CA GLY A 731 22.89 103.26 -66.58
C GLY A 731 21.92 102.08 -66.57
N ALA A 732 22.29 100.93 -67.16
CA ALA A 732 21.51 99.70 -67.11
C ALA A 732 21.52 99.07 -65.71
N LEU A 733 20.51 98.24 -65.41
CA LEU A 733 20.36 97.53 -64.14
C LEU A 733 20.70 96.05 -64.31
N LEU A 734 21.69 95.59 -63.54
CA LEU A 734 22.14 94.20 -63.50
C LEU A 734 21.81 93.59 -62.15
N THR A 735 21.20 92.40 -62.15
CA THR A 735 21.26 91.46 -61.02
C THR A 735 21.95 90.19 -61.50
N VAL A 736 22.94 89.71 -60.76
CA VAL A 736 23.50 88.35 -60.92
C VAL A 736 23.24 87.61 -59.60
N ASN A 737 22.58 86.48 -59.68
CA ASN A 737 22.21 85.65 -58.53
C ASN A 737 23.35 84.73 -58.13
N ALA A 738 23.24 84.14 -56.93
CA ALA A 738 24.14 83.10 -56.49
C ALA A 738 24.17 81.94 -57.50
N ASP A 739 23.05 81.43 -57.99
CA ASP A 739 23.01 80.32 -58.99
C ASP A 739 23.58 80.63 -60.39
N GLY A 740 24.25 81.77 -60.58
CA GLY A 740 24.83 82.20 -61.85
C GLY A 740 23.85 82.83 -62.82
N THR A 741 22.54 82.69 -62.59
CA THR A 741 21.55 83.35 -63.42
C THR A 741 21.69 84.86 -63.29
N PHE A 742 21.72 85.55 -64.42
CA PHE A 742 21.69 87.01 -64.44
C PHE A 742 20.47 87.52 -65.18
N SER A 743 20.02 88.70 -64.76
CA SER A 743 19.02 89.51 -65.42
C SER A 743 19.60 90.91 -65.56
N TYR A 744 19.97 91.28 -66.79
CA TYR A 744 20.41 92.62 -67.15
C TYR A 744 19.25 93.32 -67.84
N ASP A 745 18.53 94.17 -67.12
CA ASP A 745 17.54 95.09 -67.70
C ASP A 745 18.27 96.34 -68.20
N THR A 746 18.03 96.76 -69.45
CA THR A 746 18.62 98.00 -69.94
C THR A 746 18.12 99.23 -69.17
N ASN A 747 16.98 99.15 -68.49
CA ASN A 747 16.39 100.21 -67.67
C ASN A 747 16.28 101.54 -68.46
N GLY A 748 16.03 101.44 -69.76
CA GLY A 748 15.98 102.56 -70.69
C GLY A 748 17.31 103.26 -70.99
N ALA A 749 18.44 102.83 -70.41
CA ALA A 749 19.77 103.34 -70.76
C ALA A 749 20.13 103.10 -72.23
N PHE A 750 19.51 102.07 -72.84
CA PHE A 750 19.65 101.71 -74.24
C PHE A 750 18.38 101.92 -75.08
N ASP A 751 17.32 102.59 -74.57
CA ASP A 751 16.12 102.98 -75.35
C ASP A 751 16.42 103.91 -76.54
N ALA A 752 17.65 104.45 -76.60
CA ALA A 752 18.15 105.23 -77.73
C ALA A 752 18.74 104.36 -78.86
N LEU A 753 18.94 103.05 -78.61
CA LEU A 753 19.16 102.08 -79.68
C LEU A 753 17.86 101.90 -80.48
N VAL A 754 18.02 101.40 -81.69
CA VAL A 754 16.91 101.07 -82.60
C VAL A 754 17.31 99.83 -83.37
N THR A 755 16.33 99.03 -83.79
CA THR A 755 16.51 97.73 -84.45
C THR A 755 17.62 97.75 -85.51
N GLY A 756 18.73 97.05 -85.22
CA GLY A 756 19.92 96.99 -86.08
C GLY A 756 21.11 97.85 -85.66
N GLN A 757 21.00 98.64 -84.59
CA GLN A 757 22.16 99.11 -83.82
C GLN A 757 22.52 98.11 -82.71
N SER A 758 23.75 98.19 -82.22
CA SER A 758 24.26 97.39 -81.11
C SER A 758 25.25 98.22 -80.30
N ALA A 759 25.02 98.37 -79.00
CA ALA A 759 26.04 98.80 -78.06
C ALA A 759 26.65 97.58 -77.37
N SER A 760 27.87 97.74 -76.84
CA SER A 760 28.51 96.78 -75.95
C SER A 760 28.49 97.33 -74.53
N ASP A 761 27.99 96.53 -73.59
CA ASP A 761 28.14 96.75 -72.15
C ASP A 761 28.71 95.47 -71.50
N GLY A 762 29.06 95.52 -70.22
CA GLY A 762 29.64 94.36 -69.55
C GLY A 762 29.93 94.53 -68.06
N PHE A 763 30.21 93.41 -67.41
CA PHE A 763 30.48 93.33 -65.97
C PHE A 763 31.48 92.20 -65.67
N THR A 764 31.96 92.12 -64.43
CA THR A 764 32.76 90.98 -63.94
C THR A 764 32.01 90.27 -62.82
N TYR A 765 32.28 88.98 -62.64
CA TYR A 765 31.75 88.21 -61.52
C TYR A 765 32.85 87.33 -60.90
N THR A 766 32.61 86.90 -59.67
CA THR A 766 33.43 85.94 -58.93
C THR A 766 32.54 84.75 -58.60
N VAL A 767 32.95 83.54 -58.96
CA VAL A 767 32.29 82.28 -58.59
C VAL A 767 32.97 81.67 -57.36
N VAL A 768 32.18 81.05 -56.50
CA VAL A 768 32.57 80.08 -55.46
C VAL A 768 31.92 78.73 -55.78
N ASP A 769 32.47 77.67 -55.21
CA ASP A 769 31.92 76.31 -55.11
C ASP A 769 30.80 76.16 -54.04
N GLY A 770 30.63 77.19 -53.19
CA GLY A 770 29.72 77.19 -52.03
C GLY A 770 30.32 76.56 -50.76
N GLN A 771 31.56 76.08 -50.84
CA GLN A 771 32.19 75.15 -49.88
C GLN A 771 33.58 75.66 -49.41
N GLY A 772 34.21 76.62 -50.12
CA GLY A 772 35.31 77.45 -49.58
C GLY A 772 36.17 78.23 -50.60
N GLY A 773 36.22 77.83 -51.87
CA GLY A 773 37.12 78.38 -52.90
C GLY A 773 36.45 79.39 -53.83
N SER A 774 37.23 80.09 -54.66
CA SER A 774 36.69 81.08 -55.62
C SER A 774 37.62 81.44 -56.79
N ASP A 775 37.05 81.77 -57.96
CA ASP A 775 37.73 82.36 -59.13
C ASP A 775 36.86 83.47 -59.79
N SER A 776 37.32 84.18 -60.84
CA SER A 776 36.61 85.34 -61.42
C SER A 776 36.76 85.55 -62.92
N ALA A 777 35.64 85.84 -63.60
CA ALA A 777 35.58 86.08 -65.05
C ALA A 777 34.75 87.33 -65.43
N THR A 778 34.62 87.58 -66.73
CA THR A 778 34.03 88.80 -67.32
C THR A 778 33.01 88.51 -68.42
N VAL A 779 32.00 89.37 -68.55
CA VAL A 779 30.80 89.17 -69.40
C VAL A 779 30.56 90.37 -70.33
N ALA A 780 30.17 90.14 -71.59
CA ALA A 780 29.80 91.17 -72.61
C ALA A 780 28.37 90.97 -73.22
N LEU A 781 27.59 92.04 -73.57
CA LEU A 781 26.07 92.02 -73.68
C LEU A 781 25.28 92.61 -74.95
N THR A 782 23.93 92.33 -75.18
CA THR A 782 22.92 92.81 -76.29
C THR A 782 21.29 92.93 -76.13
N ILE A 783 20.28 92.32 -76.90
CA ILE A 783 18.79 92.75 -77.20
C ILE A 783 17.39 91.81 -77.24
N ALA A 784 16.28 92.05 -76.42
CA ALA A 784 14.85 91.50 -76.05
C ALA A 784 14.34 90.11 -75.28
N GLY A 785 13.87 89.99 -73.95
CA GLY A 785 13.53 88.69 -73.12
C GLY A 785 12.58 88.57 -71.79
N VAL A 786 12.59 87.49 -70.86
CA VAL A 786 11.51 87.02 -69.80
C VAL A 786 11.84 86.19 -68.42
N SER A 787 10.88 85.65 -67.53
CA SER A 787 11.06 85.04 -66.08
C SER A 787 9.98 84.05 -65.32
N PRO A 788 10.16 83.41 -64.06
CA PRO A 788 9.37 82.30 -63.26
C PRO A 788 8.93 82.52 -61.69
N GLN A 789 8.55 81.68 -60.60
CA GLN A 789 7.90 80.35 -60.04
C GLN A 789 7.86 80.30 -58.39
N THR A 790 7.43 79.44 -57.34
CA THR A 790 6.58 78.23 -56.79
C THR A 790 6.53 78.13 -55.15
N VAL A 791 6.06 77.26 -54.13
CA VAL A 791 5.41 75.89 -53.66
C VAL A 791 4.55 75.98 -52.26
N ALA A 792 4.19 75.14 -51.19
CA ALA A 792 4.34 73.74 -50.48
C ALA A 792 3.24 73.21 -49.37
N GLU A 793 3.48 72.22 -48.39
CA GLU A 793 2.57 71.03 -47.92
C GLU A 793 2.22 70.54 -46.34
N PRO A 794 2.21 69.23 -45.73
CA PRO A 794 1.18 68.54 -44.75
C PRO A 794 1.53 67.61 -43.41
N VAL A 795 0.58 66.91 -42.60
CA VAL A 795 0.80 66.04 -41.28
C VAL A 795 -0.38 65.13 -40.56
N LEU A 796 -0.19 64.10 -39.59
CA LEU A 796 -1.04 63.53 -38.35
C LEU A 796 -1.25 61.93 -37.94
N ILE A 797 -1.62 61.39 -36.67
CA ILE A 797 -1.68 59.89 -36.10
C ILE A 797 -2.47 59.39 -34.71
N ASP A 798 -2.91 58.07 -34.42
CA ASP A 798 -3.37 57.22 -33.12
C ASP A 798 -3.86 55.62 -33.24
N PHE A 799 -4.98 54.91 -32.66
CA PHE A 799 -5.84 53.67 -33.15
C PHE A 799 -7.38 53.94 -33.27
N GLU A 800 -8.05 54.45 -32.23
CA GLU A 800 -9.04 55.54 -32.43
C GLU A 800 -8.22 56.78 -32.82
N GLY A 801 -7.60 56.63 -33.98
CA GLY A 801 -6.70 57.55 -34.65
C GLY A 801 -5.58 56.91 -35.48
N VAL A 802 -5.39 55.57 -35.61
CA VAL A 802 -4.42 54.99 -36.58
C VAL A 802 -4.98 55.54 -37.88
N PRO A 803 -4.30 56.50 -38.53
CA PRO A 803 -4.89 57.10 -39.69
C PRO A 803 -4.82 56.02 -40.76
N ALA A 804 -5.96 55.72 -41.37
CA ALA A 804 -6.03 54.72 -42.43
C ALA A 804 -4.88 54.93 -43.42
N GLY A 805 -4.02 53.92 -43.55
CA GLY A 805 -2.63 54.13 -43.95
C GLY A 805 -2.49 54.85 -45.28
N GLY A 806 -1.82 56.01 -45.25
CA GLY A 806 -1.29 56.69 -46.44
C GLY A 806 -0.15 55.92 -47.14
N TYR A 807 0.06 54.65 -46.76
CA TYR A 807 1.00 53.70 -47.35
C TYR A 807 0.29 52.36 -47.55
N ALA A 808 -0.05 52.06 -48.81
CA ALA A 808 -0.33 50.70 -49.24
C ALA A 808 1.01 49.97 -49.40
N GLY A 809 1.16 48.81 -48.75
CA GLY A 809 2.41 48.06 -48.71
C GLY A 809 2.19 46.60 -48.34
N GLU A 810 1.79 45.82 -49.34
CA GLU A 810 1.81 44.34 -49.46
C GLU A 810 1.22 43.46 -48.34
N HIS A 811 0.52 42.41 -48.79
CA HIS A 811 0.16 41.24 -48.00
C HIS A 811 1.46 40.52 -47.57
N ASN A 812 1.62 39.91 -46.38
CA ASN A 812 0.61 39.47 -45.41
C ASN A 812 0.86 40.08 -44.01
N LEU A 813 -0.22 40.44 -43.31
CA LEU A 813 -0.22 40.45 -41.84
C LEU A 813 -0.66 39.06 -41.35
N ILE A 814 0.22 38.39 -40.61
CA ILE A 814 -0.04 37.11 -39.92
C ILE A 814 0.17 37.37 -38.43
N PHE A 815 -0.85 37.08 -37.62
CA PHE A 815 -0.75 37.15 -36.16
C PHE A 815 -0.42 35.76 -35.64
N ALA A 816 0.87 35.42 -35.62
CA ALA A 816 1.37 34.19 -35.00
C ALA A 816 1.76 34.47 -33.54
N GLY A 817 1.43 33.57 -32.62
CA GLY A 817 1.76 33.71 -31.20
C GLY A 817 0.91 34.72 -30.43
N LEU A 818 -0.34 34.97 -30.84
CA LEU A 818 -1.29 35.77 -30.06
C LEU A 818 -1.85 34.94 -28.89
N THR A 819 -1.31 35.12 -27.68
CA THR A 819 -1.85 34.46 -26.47
C THR A 819 -3.21 35.03 -26.12
N VAL A 820 -4.29 34.36 -26.55
CA VAL A 820 -5.66 34.64 -26.12
C VAL A 820 -5.81 34.23 -24.65
N VAL A 821 -6.09 35.19 -23.78
CA VAL A 821 -6.40 34.92 -22.37
C VAL A 821 -7.90 34.70 -22.24
N ALA A 822 -8.29 33.52 -21.73
CA ALA A 822 -9.69 33.10 -21.59
C ALA A 822 -10.57 34.18 -20.93
N GLY A 823 -11.65 34.55 -21.62
CA GLY A 823 -12.63 35.52 -21.14
C GLY A 823 -12.29 37.01 -21.37
N THR A 824 -11.24 37.34 -22.13
CA THR A 824 -10.95 38.75 -22.52
C THR A 824 -11.31 39.04 -23.98
N ALA A 825 -12.24 39.96 -24.20
CA ALA A 825 -12.58 40.44 -25.55
C ALA A 825 -11.50 41.39 -26.08
N LEU A 826 -11.09 41.22 -27.34
CA LEU A 826 -10.13 42.08 -28.01
C LEU A 826 -10.88 43.18 -28.79
N SER A 827 -10.71 44.44 -28.37
CA SER A 827 -11.29 45.61 -29.03
C SER A 827 -10.22 46.42 -29.77
N GLY A 828 -10.36 46.60 -31.08
CA GLY A 828 -9.43 47.37 -31.90
C GLY A 828 -9.70 47.24 -33.40
N ALA A 829 -9.68 48.36 -34.12
CA ALA A 829 -10.11 48.45 -35.52
C ALA A 829 -9.07 47.90 -36.52
N ALA A 830 -9.00 46.57 -36.67
CA ALA A 830 -8.15 45.93 -37.67
C ALA A 830 -8.70 46.14 -39.09
N TYR A 831 -7.83 46.55 -40.03
CA TYR A 831 -8.22 46.91 -41.39
C TYR A 831 -8.06 45.74 -42.39
N GLY A 832 -9.19 45.24 -42.90
CA GLY A 832 -9.25 44.16 -43.87
C GLY A 832 -9.23 44.64 -45.33
N ALA A 833 -8.03 44.65 -45.91
CA ALA A 833 -7.71 44.53 -47.34
C ALA A 833 -8.46 45.41 -48.38
N THR A 834 -7.73 46.34 -48.99
CA THR A 834 -8.10 47.05 -50.23
C THR A 834 -7.91 46.15 -51.47
N GLY A 835 -8.67 45.06 -51.58
CA GLY A 835 -8.55 44.07 -52.66
C GLY A 835 -9.87 43.41 -53.08
N ALA A 836 -9.88 42.72 -54.22
CA ALA A 836 -11.09 42.09 -54.76
C ALA A 836 -11.57 40.86 -53.95
N ASP A 837 -10.62 40.15 -53.35
CA ASP A 837 -10.83 38.92 -52.56
C ASP A 837 -10.07 39.07 -51.22
N GLY A 838 -10.39 40.12 -50.46
CA GLY A 838 -9.68 40.48 -49.24
C GLY A 838 -9.83 39.42 -48.15
N GLN A 839 -8.73 38.76 -47.77
CA GLN A 839 -8.70 37.68 -46.77
C GLN A 839 -7.74 38.03 -45.64
N PHE A 840 -8.10 37.63 -44.42
CA PHE A 840 -7.25 37.59 -43.24
C PHE A 840 -7.42 36.23 -42.53
N VAL A 841 -6.37 35.74 -41.87
CA VAL A 841 -6.32 34.38 -41.32
C VAL A 841 -5.79 34.43 -39.88
N ILE A 842 -6.49 33.74 -38.99
CA ILE A 842 -6.17 33.53 -37.58
C ILE A 842 -5.87 32.05 -37.40
N THR A 843 -4.84 31.70 -36.64
CA THR A 843 -4.38 30.31 -36.48
C THR A 843 -3.72 30.15 -35.11
N ALA A 844 -4.11 29.11 -34.38
CA ALA A 844 -3.51 28.72 -33.11
C ALA A 844 -2.33 27.74 -33.33
N GLY A 845 -1.69 27.33 -32.24
CA GLY A 845 -0.43 26.59 -32.26
C GLY A 845 -0.56 25.06 -32.30
N GLY A 846 -1.60 24.50 -32.94
CA GLY A 846 -1.98 23.09 -32.76
C GLY A 846 -2.72 22.91 -31.45
N ALA A 847 -3.73 23.75 -31.21
CA ALA A 847 -4.54 23.79 -30.01
C ALA A 847 -5.82 24.57 -30.26
N ASP A 848 -6.95 23.91 -30.04
CA ASP A 848 -8.28 24.41 -30.39
C ASP A 848 -8.72 25.69 -29.66
N PHE A 849 -9.45 26.52 -30.39
CA PHE A 849 -10.23 27.62 -29.83
C PHE A 849 -11.67 27.64 -30.35
N ASP A 850 -12.55 28.24 -29.56
CA ASP A 850 -13.90 28.65 -29.93
C ASP A 850 -13.86 30.09 -30.46
N PHE A 851 -14.51 30.33 -31.59
CA PHE A 851 -14.75 31.66 -32.15
C PHE A 851 -16.17 32.17 -31.82
N ASP A 852 -16.44 32.38 -30.54
CA ASP A 852 -17.70 32.90 -29.96
C ASP A 852 -18.41 33.94 -30.85
N ALA A 853 -17.73 35.05 -31.13
CA ALA A 853 -18.35 36.24 -31.71
C ALA A 853 -17.38 37.23 -32.36
N ALA A 854 -17.89 37.98 -33.34
CA ALA A 854 -17.18 39.06 -33.98
C ALA A 854 -18.10 40.19 -34.47
N SER A 855 -17.55 41.41 -34.48
CA SER A 855 -18.23 42.63 -34.95
C SER A 855 -17.50 43.26 -36.13
N PHE A 856 -18.22 43.43 -37.25
CA PHE A 856 -17.64 43.95 -38.49
C PHE A 856 -18.44 45.14 -39.04
N ILE A 857 -17.71 46.15 -39.53
CA ILE A 857 -18.25 47.34 -40.20
C ILE A 857 -17.68 47.38 -41.62
N SER A 858 -18.49 47.74 -42.63
CA SER A 858 -17.96 47.94 -43.99
C SER A 858 -17.64 49.40 -44.27
N ALA A 859 -16.55 49.66 -44.99
CA ALA A 859 -16.22 51.02 -45.45
C ALA A 859 -17.23 51.59 -46.47
N GLY A 860 -17.92 50.71 -47.21
CA GLY A 860 -18.71 51.12 -48.37
C GLY A 860 -19.93 50.23 -48.67
N GLY A 861 -21.10 50.62 -48.17
CA GLY A 861 -22.38 50.05 -48.59
C GLY A 861 -22.77 48.78 -47.85
N ARG A 862 -22.72 47.62 -48.52
CA ARG A 862 -23.02 46.31 -47.93
C ARG A 862 -22.08 45.27 -48.53
N VAL A 863 -21.18 44.74 -47.71
CA VAL A 863 -20.21 43.73 -48.11
C VAL A 863 -20.63 42.38 -47.52
N ARG A 864 -20.52 41.30 -48.29
CA ARG A 864 -20.63 39.94 -47.76
C ARG A 864 -19.29 39.56 -47.16
N VAL A 865 -19.32 39.16 -45.90
CA VAL A 865 -18.20 38.52 -45.19
C VAL A 865 -18.50 37.03 -45.20
N ASP A 866 -17.51 36.25 -45.62
CA ASP A 866 -17.53 34.81 -45.77
C ASP A 866 -16.41 34.24 -44.90
N ILE A 867 -16.78 33.44 -43.90
CA ILE A 867 -15.86 32.90 -42.90
C ILE A 867 -15.83 31.37 -43.03
N ALA A 868 -14.62 30.81 -43.00
CA ALA A 868 -14.35 29.38 -43.04
C ALA A 868 -13.47 29.01 -41.85
N ALA A 869 -13.82 27.93 -41.16
CA ALA A 869 -13.15 27.45 -39.95
C ALA A 869 -12.66 26.02 -40.15
N TYR A 870 -11.41 25.79 -39.75
CA TYR A 870 -10.69 24.55 -39.96
C TYR A 870 -10.11 24.04 -38.65
N ASP A 871 -10.26 22.75 -38.43
CA ASP A 871 -9.71 21.92 -37.35
C ASP A 871 -8.77 20.91 -38.02
N ASP A 872 -7.54 20.77 -37.52
CA ASP A 872 -6.44 19.97 -38.10
C ASP A 872 -6.25 20.16 -39.64
N GLY A 873 -6.62 21.35 -40.15
CA GLY A 873 -6.63 21.71 -41.58
C GLY A 873 -7.86 21.23 -42.39
N VAL A 874 -8.81 20.52 -41.77
CA VAL A 874 -10.09 20.09 -42.34
C VAL A 874 -11.17 21.16 -42.12
N LEU A 875 -11.94 21.51 -43.16
CA LEU A 875 -13.00 22.52 -43.07
C LEU A 875 -14.22 21.98 -42.30
N VAL A 876 -14.36 22.37 -41.03
CA VAL A 876 -15.51 21.99 -40.18
C VAL A 876 -16.65 23.01 -40.21
N GLY A 877 -16.33 24.31 -40.35
CA GLY A 877 -17.31 25.39 -40.25
C GLY A 877 -17.30 26.36 -41.43
N THR A 878 -18.48 26.86 -41.83
CA THR A 878 -18.58 28.08 -42.64
C THR A 878 -19.80 28.92 -42.24
N ASP A 879 -19.63 30.24 -42.14
CA ASP A 879 -20.72 31.20 -41.99
C ASP A 879 -20.63 32.29 -43.07
N SER A 880 -21.74 32.99 -43.31
CA SER A 880 -21.75 34.15 -44.22
C SER A 880 -22.80 35.15 -43.82
N PHE A 881 -22.40 36.42 -43.72
CA PHE A 881 -23.31 37.50 -43.37
C PHE A 881 -22.99 38.77 -44.17
N ASN A 882 -23.78 39.81 -43.93
CA ASN A 882 -23.63 41.08 -44.62
C ASN A 882 -23.21 42.13 -43.58
N ALA A 883 -21.95 42.58 -43.65
CA ALA A 883 -21.52 43.79 -42.99
C ALA A 883 -22.15 45.01 -43.68
N PHE A 884 -22.44 46.08 -42.94
CA PHE A 884 -23.08 47.29 -43.46
C PHE A 884 -22.21 48.51 -43.20
N GLY A 885 -22.32 49.51 -44.09
CA GLY A 885 -21.76 50.84 -43.84
C GLY A 885 -22.42 51.49 -42.63
N ASN A 886 -21.60 52.03 -41.73
CA ASN A 886 -21.99 52.80 -40.54
C ASN A 886 -22.82 52.03 -39.48
N ARG A 887 -22.73 50.70 -39.43
CA ARG A 887 -23.22 49.86 -38.32
C ARG A 887 -22.35 48.62 -38.15
N SER A 888 -22.12 48.22 -36.91
CA SER A 888 -21.68 46.86 -36.60
C SER A 888 -22.68 45.85 -37.16
N ALA A 889 -22.14 44.78 -37.75
CA ALA A 889 -22.84 43.54 -37.99
C ALA A 889 -22.30 42.51 -37.00
N ASP A 890 -22.79 42.58 -35.77
CA ASP A 890 -22.45 41.65 -34.71
C ASP A 890 -22.94 40.24 -35.06
N ARG A 891 -22.03 39.27 -35.00
CA ARG A 891 -22.30 37.84 -35.16
C ARG A 891 -21.82 37.13 -33.92
N ALA A 892 -22.72 36.44 -33.23
CA ALA A 892 -22.34 35.23 -32.50
C ALA A 892 -22.38 34.08 -33.51
N PHE A 893 -21.44 33.16 -33.40
CA PHE A 893 -21.40 31.97 -34.24
C PHE A 893 -22.17 30.82 -33.56
N SER A 894 -21.91 29.59 -33.97
CA SER A 894 -22.60 28.39 -33.49
C SER A 894 -21.62 27.23 -33.47
N THR A 895 -21.99 26.14 -32.79
CA THR A 895 -21.23 24.90 -32.47
C THR A 895 -20.68 24.08 -33.65
N ALA A 896 -20.04 24.77 -34.58
CA ALA A 896 -19.25 24.37 -35.73
C ALA A 896 -18.12 25.41 -35.98
N PHE A 897 -17.90 26.31 -34.99
CA PHE A 897 -16.80 27.27 -34.85
C PHE A 897 -16.16 27.13 -33.45
N ASP A 898 -16.60 26.13 -32.70
CA ASP A 898 -16.05 25.63 -31.46
C ASP A 898 -15.06 24.52 -31.87
N SER A 899 -13.98 24.33 -31.12
CA SER A 899 -12.91 23.37 -31.42
C SER A 899 -12.32 23.53 -32.83
N ILE A 900 -11.61 24.65 -33.05
CA ILE A 900 -10.91 24.92 -34.30
C ILE A 900 -9.50 25.49 -34.11
N ASP A 901 -8.54 24.98 -34.88
CA ASP A 901 -7.17 25.48 -34.98
C ASP A 901 -7.07 26.80 -35.79
N ARG A 902 -8.00 27.05 -36.71
CA ARG A 902 -7.80 28.06 -37.78
C ARG A 902 -9.08 28.68 -38.34
N VAL A 903 -9.17 30.01 -38.32
CA VAL A 903 -10.24 30.78 -38.98
C VAL A 903 -9.70 31.59 -40.15
N GLU A 904 -10.30 31.40 -41.33
CA GLU A 904 -10.15 32.27 -42.50
C GLU A 904 -11.37 33.21 -42.62
N ILE A 905 -11.14 34.52 -42.55
CA ILE A 905 -12.17 35.54 -42.81
C ILE A 905 -11.90 36.17 -44.18
N SER A 906 -12.90 36.20 -45.05
CA SER A 906 -12.80 36.80 -46.38
C SER A 906 -13.96 37.76 -46.67
N ALA A 907 -13.71 38.80 -47.47
CA ALA A 907 -14.71 39.81 -47.81
C ALA A 907 -14.52 40.36 -49.23
N ARG A 908 -15.65 40.58 -49.91
CA ARG A 908 -15.68 41.16 -51.27
C ARG A 908 -15.85 42.67 -51.22
N GLY A 909 -14.85 43.33 -50.64
CA GLY A 909 -14.78 44.77 -50.38
C GLY A 909 -14.29 45.07 -48.97
N GLU A 910 -13.85 46.30 -48.73
CA GLU A 910 -13.23 46.75 -47.48
C GLU A 910 -14.15 46.54 -46.25
N ILE A 911 -13.57 45.92 -45.22
CA ILE A 911 -14.17 45.72 -43.90
C ILE A 911 -13.19 46.11 -42.79
N TYR A 912 -13.75 46.54 -41.67
CA TYR A 912 -13.07 46.71 -40.39
C TYR A 912 -13.62 45.63 -39.45
N ALA A 913 -12.75 44.89 -38.78
CA ALA A 913 -13.11 44.15 -37.58
C ALA A 913 -12.90 45.10 -36.38
N ASP A 914 -13.90 45.23 -35.51
CA ASP A 914 -13.92 46.20 -34.41
C ASP A 914 -13.74 45.52 -33.04
N ASN A 915 -14.45 44.41 -32.84
CA ASN A 915 -14.34 43.55 -31.67
C ASN A 915 -14.33 42.09 -32.13
N LEU A 916 -13.37 41.30 -31.61
CA LEU A 916 -13.30 39.85 -31.81
C LEU A 916 -13.25 39.18 -30.43
N ALA A 917 -14.03 38.12 -30.25
CA ALA A 917 -14.04 37.28 -29.06
C ALA A 917 -13.64 35.85 -29.45
N PHE A 918 -12.71 35.29 -28.68
CA PHE A 918 -12.24 33.92 -28.80
C PHE A 918 -12.12 33.35 -27.39
N THR A 919 -12.44 32.07 -27.23
CA THR A 919 -12.26 31.34 -25.97
C THR A 919 -11.42 30.10 -26.25
N THR A 920 -10.28 29.95 -25.58
CA THR A 920 -9.48 28.72 -25.66
C THR A 920 -10.29 27.55 -25.11
N HIS A 921 -10.51 26.50 -25.90
CA HIS A 921 -11.29 25.34 -25.50
C HIS A 921 -10.39 24.12 -25.39
N THR A 922 -10.75 23.18 -24.51
CA THR A 922 -10.06 21.89 -24.37
C THR A 922 -11.14 20.84 -24.42
N GLU A 923 -11.50 20.39 -25.62
CA GLU A 923 -12.73 19.63 -25.80
C GLU A 923 -12.61 18.19 -25.28
N ILE A 924 -13.70 17.72 -24.69
CA ILE A 924 -13.98 16.30 -24.50
C ILE A 924 -14.89 15.89 -25.65
N LEU A 925 -14.31 15.28 -26.69
CA LEU A 925 -14.93 15.05 -28.01
C LEU A 925 -16.34 14.40 -27.96
N PRO A 926 -17.39 15.07 -28.47
CA PRO A 926 -18.75 14.53 -28.54
C PRO A 926 -18.97 13.66 -29.80
N GLY A 927 -18.08 12.70 -30.02
CA GLY A 927 -18.11 11.76 -31.14
C GLY A 927 -16.98 10.74 -31.08
N GLY A 928 -16.53 10.43 -29.86
CA GLY A 928 -15.29 9.71 -29.62
C GLY A 928 -15.27 8.32 -30.25
N ASN A 929 -14.15 8.02 -30.90
CA ASN A 929 -13.64 6.67 -31.05
C ASN A 929 -13.46 6.09 -29.64
N THR A 930 -14.39 5.23 -29.22
CA THR A 930 -14.33 4.61 -27.89
C THR A 930 -13.15 3.63 -27.90
N PRO A 931 -12.17 3.72 -26.98
CA PRO A 931 -11.07 2.77 -26.97
C PRO A 931 -11.60 1.33 -26.93
N PRO A 932 -10.88 0.40 -27.60
CA PRO A 932 -11.25 -1.01 -27.55
C PRO A 932 -11.21 -1.51 -26.11
N VAL A 933 -11.96 -2.57 -25.80
CA VAL A 933 -11.94 -3.19 -24.49
C VAL A 933 -11.16 -4.49 -24.57
N ALA A 934 -10.05 -4.55 -23.84
CA ALA A 934 -9.23 -5.74 -23.68
C ALA A 934 -9.74 -6.58 -22.51
N HIS A 935 -9.69 -7.91 -22.64
CA HIS A 935 -10.13 -8.85 -21.61
C HIS A 935 -8.97 -9.78 -21.19
N SER A 936 -8.71 -9.83 -19.88
CA SER A 936 -7.64 -10.67 -19.34
C SER A 936 -7.88 -12.14 -19.65
N ASP A 937 -6.91 -12.76 -20.32
CA ASP A 937 -6.96 -14.15 -20.76
C ASP A 937 -6.40 -15.10 -19.69
N ALA A 938 -6.84 -16.36 -19.69
CA ALA A 938 -6.28 -17.41 -18.86
C ALA A 938 -5.96 -18.68 -19.67
N PHE A 939 -4.73 -19.17 -19.56
CA PHE A 939 -4.29 -20.42 -20.17
C PHE A 939 -3.68 -21.36 -19.12
N THR A 940 -3.71 -22.66 -19.42
CA THR A 940 -3.06 -23.69 -18.59
C THR A 940 -2.07 -24.46 -19.47
N THR A 941 -0.89 -24.75 -18.93
CA THR A 941 0.14 -25.56 -19.59
C THR A 941 0.94 -26.40 -18.59
N THR A 942 1.92 -27.16 -19.07
CA THR A 942 2.94 -27.80 -18.23
C THR A 942 4.30 -27.15 -18.45
N GLU A 943 5.22 -27.34 -17.50
CA GLU A 943 6.57 -26.76 -17.49
C GLU A 943 7.39 -26.97 -18.79
N THR A 944 7.06 -28.01 -19.55
CA THR A 944 7.69 -28.42 -20.81
C THR A 944 6.84 -28.19 -22.06
N ALA A 945 5.68 -27.53 -21.95
CA ALA A 945 4.70 -27.41 -23.05
C ALA A 945 4.44 -25.95 -23.47
N THR A 946 4.64 -25.67 -24.77
CA THR A 946 4.19 -24.44 -25.42
C THR A 946 2.66 -24.42 -25.51
N VAL A 947 2.01 -23.36 -25.04
CA VAL A 947 0.59 -23.07 -25.32
C VAL A 947 0.48 -22.06 -26.45
N SER A 948 -0.61 -22.07 -27.22
CA SER A 948 -0.81 -21.16 -28.35
C SER A 948 -2.28 -20.91 -28.60
N GLY A 949 -2.62 -19.66 -28.90
CA GLY A 949 -4.01 -19.21 -29.05
C GLY A 949 -4.11 -17.92 -29.85
N ASN A 950 -5.18 -17.16 -29.62
CA ASN A 950 -5.34 -15.81 -30.12
C ASN A 950 -5.94 -14.96 -29.00
N LEU A 951 -5.29 -13.83 -28.67
CA LEU A 951 -5.70 -12.97 -27.56
C LEU A 951 -6.99 -12.19 -27.88
N LEU A 952 -7.25 -11.92 -29.16
CA LEU A 952 -8.49 -11.28 -29.64
C LEU A 952 -9.70 -12.25 -29.67
N ALA A 953 -9.70 -13.28 -28.83
CA ALA A 953 -10.73 -14.32 -28.77
C ALA A 953 -11.14 -14.62 -27.32
N ASP A 954 -12.29 -15.26 -27.13
CA ASP A 954 -12.79 -15.58 -25.78
C ASP A 954 -12.05 -16.80 -25.22
N ASN A 955 -10.96 -16.58 -24.49
CA ASN A 955 -10.24 -17.65 -23.78
C ASN A 955 -10.60 -17.72 -22.28
N GLY A 956 -11.71 -17.10 -21.84
CA GLY A 956 -12.30 -17.36 -20.52
C GLY A 956 -13.11 -16.22 -19.91
N PHE A 957 -12.81 -14.97 -20.26
CA PHE A 957 -13.40 -13.78 -19.65
C PHE A 957 -14.15 -12.88 -20.65
N GLY A 958 -14.34 -13.36 -21.89
CA GLY A 958 -14.83 -12.57 -23.03
C GLY A 958 -13.76 -12.44 -24.11
N ALA A 959 -14.18 -12.19 -25.35
CA ALA A 959 -13.27 -11.83 -26.44
C ALA A 959 -13.10 -10.30 -26.46
N ASP A 960 -11.88 -9.83 -26.70
CA ASP A 960 -11.59 -8.41 -26.95
C ASP A 960 -12.58 -7.81 -27.96
N SER A 961 -13.05 -6.60 -27.68
CA SER A 961 -14.11 -5.99 -28.49
C SER A 961 -13.97 -4.49 -28.63
N ASP A 962 -14.18 -4.02 -29.85
CA ASP A 962 -14.28 -2.59 -30.14
C ASP A 962 -15.74 -2.12 -29.99
N PRO A 963 -16.04 -1.09 -29.18
CA PRO A 963 -17.43 -0.63 -28.97
C PRO A 963 -18.07 0.02 -30.19
N ASP A 964 -17.29 0.62 -31.08
CA ASP A 964 -17.74 1.27 -32.32
C ASP A 964 -17.73 0.28 -33.52
N GLY A 965 -16.98 -0.82 -33.39
CA GLY A 965 -16.97 -2.00 -34.26
C GLY A 965 -15.75 -2.10 -35.18
N ASP A 966 -14.67 -1.38 -34.89
CA ASP A 966 -13.47 -1.33 -35.73
C ASP A 966 -12.52 -2.55 -35.58
N PRO A 967 -11.60 -2.79 -36.54
CA PRO A 967 -10.80 -4.00 -36.58
C PRO A 967 -9.60 -3.95 -35.61
N LEU A 968 -9.74 -4.64 -34.48
CA LEU A 968 -8.67 -4.80 -33.49
C LEU A 968 -7.38 -5.39 -34.07
N ALA A 969 -6.25 -4.84 -33.63
CA ALA A 969 -4.91 -5.40 -33.82
C ALA A 969 -4.15 -5.46 -32.50
N LEU A 970 -3.40 -6.53 -32.29
CA LEU A 970 -2.43 -6.65 -31.19
C LEU A 970 -1.21 -5.78 -31.53
N VAL A 971 -0.92 -4.77 -30.69
CA VAL A 971 0.14 -3.77 -30.97
C VAL A 971 1.38 -3.92 -30.10
N SER A 972 1.27 -4.42 -28.86
CA SER A 972 2.44 -4.74 -28.04
C SER A 972 2.19 -5.88 -27.03
N VAL A 973 3.27 -6.49 -26.54
CA VAL A 973 3.28 -7.44 -25.42
C VAL A 973 4.46 -7.08 -24.51
N GLU A 974 4.23 -6.82 -23.22
CA GLU A 974 5.20 -6.21 -22.30
C GLU A 974 5.88 -4.94 -22.87
N GLY A 975 5.15 -4.19 -23.70
CA GLY A 975 5.65 -3.00 -24.41
C GLY A 975 6.57 -3.27 -25.60
N ASP A 976 6.95 -4.53 -25.87
CA ASP A 976 7.67 -4.90 -27.10
C ASP A 976 6.70 -4.98 -28.29
N THR A 977 7.20 -4.71 -29.49
CA THR A 977 6.44 -4.65 -30.75
C THR A 977 7.00 -5.55 -31.85
N ASP A 978 8.18 -6.19 -31.65
CA ASP A 978 8.88 -6.98 -32.67
C ASP A 978 8.37 -8.45 -32.78
N GLY A 979 7.24 -8.77 -32.13
CA GLY A 979 6.55 -10.07 -32.23
C GLY A 979 7.20 -11.21 -31.43
N SER A 980 8.13 -10.90 -30.54
CA SER A 980 8.85 -11.87 -29.70
C SER A 980 9.41 -11.21 -28.45
N VAL A 981 8.92 -11.56 -27.26
CA VAL A 981 9.40 -11.03 -25.97
C VAL A 981 9.76 -12.15 -25.00
N THR A 982 10.83 -11.95 -24.21
CA THR A 982 11.20 -12.85 -23.11
C THR A 982 10.77 -12.21 -21.79
N LEU A 983 9.95 -12.92 -21.02
CA LEU A 983 9.39 -12.43 -19.76
C LEU A 983 10.42 -12.44 -18.63
N ALA A 984 10.11 -11.77 -17.52
CA ALA A 984 10.97 -11.74 -16.33
C ALA A 984 11.24 -13.15 -15.73
N SER A 985 10.34 -14.11 -15.96
CA SER A 985 10.51 -15.53 -15.63
C SER A 985 11.60 -16.22 -16.46
N GLY A 986 11.87 -15.73 -17.68
CA GLY A 986 12.66 -16.42 -18.71
C GLY A 986 11.82 -17.15 -19.76
N ALA A 987 10.49 -17.22 -19.60
CA ALA A 987 9.58 -17.72 -20.63
C ALA A 987 9.59 -16.85 -21.90
N LEU A 988 9.23 -17.43 -23.04
CA LEU A 988 9.25 -16.77 -24.35
C LEU A 988 7.83 -16.67 -24.93
N VAL A 989 7.38 -15.45 -25.21
CA VAL A 989 6.12 -15.19 -25.92
C VAL A 989 6.41 -14.73 -27.34
N LEU A 990 5.90 -15.45 -28.33
CA LEU A 990 5.83 -15.02 -29.73
C LEU A 990 4.42 -14.53 -30.03
N PHE A 991 4.28 -13.47 -30.81
CA PHE A 991 2.98 -12.89 -31.16
C PHE A 991 2.99 -12.20 -32.54
N ASP A 992 1.81 -11.99 -33.13
CA ASP A 992 1.66 -11.16 -34.33
C ASP A 992 0.38 -10.29 -34.28
N PRO A 993 0.29 -9.21 -35.10
CA PRO A 993 -0.81 -8.25 -35.02
C PRO A 993 -2.22 -8.79 -35.28
N SER A 994 -2.38 -10.03 -35.74
CA SER A 994 -3.69 -10.70 -35.82
C SER A 994 -4.17 -11.27 -34.49
N GLY A 995 -3.45 -11.02 -33.38
CA GLY A 995 -3.73 -11.55 -32.04
C GLY A 995 -3.17 -12.95 -31.79
N SER A 996 -2.66 -13.62 -32.83
CA SER A 996 -2.09 -14.96 -32.72
C SER A 996 -0.83 -14.95 -31.85
N PHE A 997 -0.76 -15.84 -30.86
CA PHE A 997 0.39 -15.91 -29.94
C PHE A 997 0.79 -17.36 -29.60
N SER A 998 2.00 -17.53 -29.09
CA SER A 998 2.45 -18.73 -28.39
C SER A 998 3.33 -18.39 -27.20
N TYR A 999 2.98 -18.90 -26.01
CA TYR A 999 3.79 -18.85 -24.80
C TYR A 999 4.55 -20.17 -24.64
N ASP A 1000 5.87 -20.10 -24.52
CA ASP A 1000 6.75 -21.23 -24.23
C ASP A 1000 7.42 -21.02 -22.86
N PRO A 1001 7.25 -21.93 -21.88
CA PRO A 1001 7.96 -21.89 -20.61
C PRO A 1001 9.49 -21.81 -20.74
N ASN A 1002 10.08 -22.22 -21.87
CA ASN A 1002 11.49 -22.03 -22.23
C ASN A 1002 12.51 -22.57 -21.19
N GLY A 1003 12.09 -23.53 -20.37
CA GLY A 1003 12.88 -24.10 -19.26
C GLY A 1003 12.95 -23.26 -17.99
N ALA A 1004 12.23 -22.13 -17.91
CA ALA A 1004 12.15 -21.29 -16.69
C ALA A 1004 11.56 -22.06 -15.49
N PHE A 1005 10.64 -22.99 -15.77
CA PHE A 1005 9.85 -23.74 -14.78
C PHE A 1005 10.26 -25.22 -14.67
N ASP A 1006 11.40 -25.63 -15.27
CA ASP A 1006 11.96 -27.00 -15.22
C ASP A 1006 12.25 -27.52 -13.78
N SER A 1007 12.11 -26.68 -12.77
CA SER A 1007 12.23 -26.98 -11.34
C SER A 1007 10.95 -27.51 -10.68
N LEU A 1008 9.79 -27.42 -11.34
CA LEU A 1008 8.50 -27.86 -10.80
C LEU A 1008 8.33 -29.39 -10.88
N TYR A 1009 7.89 -29.99 -9.78
CA TYR A 1009 7.61 -31.44 -9.70
C TYR A 1009 6.12 -31.75 -9.87
N ASP A 1010 5.80 -33.02 -10.16
CA ASP A 1010 4.43 -33.55 -10.24
C ASP A 1010 3.60 -33.16 -8.99
N GLY A 1011 2.54 -32.37 -9.21
CA GLY A 1011 1.68 -31.81 -8.16
C GLY A 1011 2.02 -30.38 -7.70
N GLN A 1012 3.08 -29.76 -8.21
CA GLN A 1012 3.36 -28.32 -8.03
C GLN A 1012 2.83 -27.50 -9.20
N THR A 1013 2.45 -26.26 -8.92
CA THR A 1013 2.04 -25.25 -9.91
C THR A 1013 2.80 -23.95 -9.67
N ALA A 1014 3.19 -23.28 -10.75
CA ALA A 1014 3.52 -21.86 -10.74
C ALA A 1014 2.55 -21.13 -11.67
N THR A 1015 2.49 -19.80 -11.53
CA THR A 1015 1.75 -18.93 -12.45
C THR A 1015 2.73 -17.91 -13.01
N ASP A 1016 2.68 -17.69 -14.32
CA ASP A 1016 3.41 -16.65 -15.03
C ASP A 1016 2.40 -15.71 -15.70
N SER A 1017 2.78 -14.47 -15.96
CA SER A 1017 1.84 -13.49 -16.52
C SER A 1017 2.53 -12.45 -17.39
N PHE A 1018 1.82 -11.98 -18.40
CA PHE A 1018 2.29 -10.90 -19.28
C PHE A 1018 1.14 -10.00 -19.73
N THR A 1019 1.41 -8.71 -19.82
CA THR A 1019 0.50 -7.70 -20.34
C THR A 1019 0.56 -7.65 -21.86
N TYR A 1020 -0.58 -7.36 -22.49
CA TYR A 1020 -0.68 -7.13 -23.92
C TYR A 1020 -1.57 -5.92 -24.20
N GLN A 1021 -1.32 -5.23 -25.32
CA GLN A 1021 -2.02 -4.02 -25.73
C GLN A 1021 -2.67 -4.23 -27.09
N ILE A 1022 -3.96 -3.89 -27.20
CA ILE A 1022 -4.71 -3.88 -28.46
C ILE A 1022 -5.01 -2.45 -28.90
N SER A 1023 -5.23 -2.24 -30.19
CA SER A 1023 -5.65 -0.94 -30.74
C SER A 1023 -6.64 -1.12 -31.90
N ASP A 1024 -7.52 -0.13 -32.03
CA ASP A 1024 -8.47 0.06 -33.13
C ASP A 1024 -7.82 0.59 -34.43
N GLY A 1025 -6.60 1.14 -34.35
CA GLY A 1025 -5.93 1.81 -35.46
C GLY A 1025 -6.41 3.23 -35.77
N HIS A 1026 -7.34 3.77 -34.98
CA HIS A 1026 -7.94 5.10 -35.09
C HIS A 1026 -7.57 6.04 -33.93
N GLY A 1027 -7.02 5.51 -32.83
CA GLY A 1027 -6.39 6.28 -31.76
C GLY A 1027 -6.62 5.74 -30.35
N GLY A 1028 -7.51 4.77 -30.18
CA GLY A 1028 -7.70 4.07 -28.93
C GLY A 1028 -6.78 2.87 -28.79
N SER A 1029 -6.45 2.56 -27.54
CA SER A 1029 -5.78 1.32 -27.16
C SER A 1029 -6.14 0.98 -25.73
N ASP A 1030 -6.18 -0.31 -25.40
CA ASP A 1030 -6.40 -0.82 -24.05
C ASP A 1030 -5.47 -2.00 -23.77
N MET A 1031 -5.30 -2.33 -22.49
CA MET A 1031 -4.35 -3.34 -22.03
C MET A 1031 -5.01 -4.36 -21.10
N ALA A 1032 -4.70 -5.63 -21.33
CA ALA A 1032 -5.11 -6.73 -20.48
C ALA A 1032 -3.92 -7.65 -20.14
N THR A 1033 -4.12 -8.53 -19.15
CA THR A 1033 -3.10 -9.46 -18.69
C THR A 1033 -3.46 -10.88 -19.08
N VAL A 1034 -2.54 -11.57 -19.74
CA VAL A 1034 -2.60 -13.02 -19.90
C VAL A 1034 -2.02 -13.66 -18.64
N THR A 1035 -2.78 -14.55 -18.03
CA THR A 1035 -2.33 -15.40 -16.92
C THR A 1035 -2.09 -16.83 -17.45
N VAL A 1036 -0.94 -17.41 -17.16
CA VAL A 1036 -0.61 -18.79 -17.56
C VAL A 1036 -0.28 -19.61 -16.33
N ASP A 1037 -1.12 -20.58 -15.99
CA ASP A 1037 -0.84 -21.56 -14.94
C ASP A 1037 -0.01 -22.71 -15.51
N ILE A 1038 1.16 -22.95 -14.91
CA ILE A 1038 2.14 -23.96 -15.30
C ILE A 1038 2.18 -25.07 -14.27
N ALA A 1039 1.70 -26.27 -14.63
CA ALA A 1039 1.81 -27.46 -13.80
C ALA A 1039 3.14 -28.20 -14.04
N GLY A 1040 3.80 -28.65 -12.96
CA GLY A 1040 4.94 -29.56 -13.03
C GLY A 1040 4.50 -30.98 -13.42
N ALA A 1041 5.24 -31.62 -14.32
CA ALA A 1041 5.09 -33.01 -14.74
C ALA A 1041 6.37 -33.85 -14.47
N GLY A 1042 7.40 -33.23 -13.88
CA GLY A 1042 8.66 -33.87 -13.49
C GLY A 1042 8.51 -34.88 -12.35
N THR A 1043 9.08 -36.09 -12.50
CA THR A 1043 9.13 -37.08 -11.43
C THR A 1043 10.01 -36.61 -10.25
N PRO A 1044 9.59 -36.81 -8.98
CA PRO A 1044 10.34 -36.30 -7.82
C PRO A 1044 11.82 -36.72 -7.78
N PRO A 1045 12.74 -35.81 -7.41
CA PRO A 1045 14.16 -36.11 -7.34
C PRO A 1045 14.50 -37.02 -6.13
N PRO A 1046 15.56 -37.84 -6.21
CA PRO A 1046 16.04 -38.60 -5.07
C PRO A 1046 16.64 -37.68 -3.99
N ALA A 1047 16.51 -38.09 -2.72
CA ALA A 1047 16.86 -37.29 -1.55
C ALA A 1047 18.32 -36.76 -1.55
N PRO A 1048 18.60 -35.61 -0.89
CA PRO A 1048 19.91 -34.98 -0.89
C PRO A 1048 21.04 -35.88 -0.36
N ILE A 1049 22.24 -35.71 -0.92
CA ILE A 1049 23.44 -36.44 -0.50
C ILE A 1049 24.15 -35.65 0.60
N ALA A 1050 24.25 -36.24 1.79
CA ALA A 1050 24.90 -35.64 2.95
C ALA A 1050 26.38 -35.27 2.70
N THR A 1051 26.80 -34.12 3.24
CA THR A 1051 28.21 -33.73 3.29
C THR A 1051 28.82 -34.27 4.58
N VAL A 1052 29.59 -35.35 4.49
CA VAL A 1052 30.22 -35.98 5.65
C VAL A 1052 31.49 -35.22 6.04
N ILE A 1053 31.48 -34.64 7.25
CA ILE A 1053 32.69 -34.28 8.01
C ILE A 1053 33.02 -35.49 8.89
N ASP A 1054 34.29 -35.89 8.95
CA ASP A 1054 34.74 -37.11 9.63
C ASP A 1054 35.41 -36.77 10.97
N PHE A 1055 35.15 -37.57 12.01
CA PHE A 1055 35.42 -37.22 13.42
C PHE A 1055 36.58 -38.05 14.01
N GLU A 1056 37.74 -37.43 14.25
CA GLU A 1056 38.89 -38.07 14.96
C GLU A 1056 38.58 -38.18 16.47
N GLY A 1057 37.98 -39.31 16.88
CA GLY A 1057 37.47 -39.51 18.26
C GLY A 1057 38.51 -39.35 19.38
N GLY A 1058 38.23 -38.46 20.35
CA GLY A 1058 39.22 -37.84 21.24
C GLY A 1058 39.24 -38.24 22.72
N SER A 1059 38.37 -39.18 23.16
CA SER A 1059 38.34 -39.74 24.53
C SER A 1059 37.82 -38.81 25.63
N ALA A 1060 36.49 -38.75 25.77
CA ALA A 1060 35.77 -38.73 27.06
C ALA A 1060 36.40 -37.87 28.18
N ASP A 1061 36.28 -36.55 28.01
CA ASP A 1061 36.09 -35.51 29.04
C ASP A 1061 36.18 -34.11 28.40
N GLN A 1062 36.74 -33.98 27.17
CA GLN A 1062 36.64 -32.79 26.31
C GLN A 1062 36.71 -33.15 24.81
N ASP A 1063 35.57 -33.37 24.15
CA ASP A 1063 35.45 -33.46 22.68
C ASP A 1063 34.85 -32.15 22.11
N GLY A 1064 35.43 -31.01 22.49
CA GLY A 1064 34.99 -29.68 22.04
C GLY A 1064 35.57 -29.31 20.67
N PHE A 1065 34.70 -28.97 19.72
CA PHE A 1065 35.11 -28.38 18.44
C PHE A 1065 35.47 -26.90 18.62
N VAL A 1066 36.51 -26.44 17.90
CA VAL A 1066 36.96 -25.04 17.89
C VAL A 1066 37.28 -24.63 16.46
N PHE A 1067 36.37 -23.87 15.84
CA PHE A 1067 36.53 -23.34 14.48
C PHE A 1067 37.12 -21.93 14.53
N THR A 1068 38.44 -21.82 14.38
CA THR A 1068 39.14 -20.53 14.34
C THR A 1068 39.32 -20.02 12.91
N ASN A 1069 38.86 -18.80 12.64
CA ASN A 1069 39.10 -18.06 11.38
C ASN A 1069 38.55 -18.76 10.12
N LEU A 1070 37.33 -19.26 10.16
CA LEU A 1070 36.62 -19.78 8.99
C LEU A 1070 36.04 -18.62 8.14
N VAL A 1071 36.24 -18.68 6.83
CA VAL A 1071 35.68 -17.74 5.84
C VAL A 1071 35.01 -18.55 4.72
N LEU A 1072 33.77 -18.20 4.37
CA LEU A 1072 32.90 -18.95 3.47
C LEU A 1072 32.88 -18.35 2.05
N THR A 1073 32.66 -19.15 1.01
CA THR A 1073 32.56 -18.68 -0.40
C THR A 1073 31.87 -19.71 -1.32
N ASN A 1074 31.23 -19.26 -2.40
CA ASN A 1074 30.22 -20.02 -3.15
C ASN A 1074 30.76 -21.01 -4.22
N ARG A 1075 29.93 -22.00 -4.57
CA ARG A 1075 30.16 -23.08 -5.55
C ARG A 1075 29.89 -22.63 -7.00
N GLN A 1076 30.91 -22.43 -7.85
CA GLN A 1076 30.91 -22.98 -9.24
C GLN A 1076 32.21 -22.89 -10.07
N THR A 1077 33.41 -22.84 -9.45
CA THR A 1077 34.63 -23.26 -10.16
C THR A 1077 35.37 -24.36 -9.41
N GLY A 1078 36.09 -25.21 -10.15
CA GLY A 1078 36.68 -26.44 -9.62
C GLY A 1078 37.79 -26.20 -8.59
N VAL A 1079 37.78 -27.01 -7.53
CA VAL A 1079 38.70 -26.92 -6.38
C VAL A 1079 40.17 -26.80 -6.80
N VAL A 1080 40.82 -25.72 -6.38
CA VAL A 1080 42.29 -25.57 -6.34
C VAL A 1080 42.67 -25.03 -4.95
N SER A 1081 43.69 -25.62 -4.34
CA SER A 1081 44.06 -25.39 -2.94
C SER A 1081 44.87 -24.09 -2.72
N GLY A 1082 44.36 -23.16 -1.91
CA GLY A 1082 45.18 -22.15 -1.24
C GLY A 1082 44.47 -20.83 -0.93
N SER A 1083 44.41 -20.47 0.36
CA SER A 1083 44.20 -19.12 0.94
C SER A 1083 43.27 -18.16 0.19
N PHE A 1084 42.00 -18.14 0.61
CA PHE A 1084 40.96 -17.27 0.04
C PHE A 1084 41.02 -15.81 0.52
N ALA A 1085 40.64 -14.90 -0.37
CA ALA A 1085 40.21 -13.53 -0.09
C ALA A 1085 39.40 -13.00 -1.28
N GLY A 1086 38.28 -12.32 -1.05
CA GLY A 1086 37.49 -11.62 -2.08
C GLY A 1086 36.13 -12.23 -2.41
N GLU A 1087 35.09 -11.70 -1.75
CA GLU A 1087 33.69 -11.48 -2.18
C GLU A 1087 32.89 -12.58 -2.92
N SER A 1088 31.70 -12.87 -2.39
CA SER A 1088 30.60 -13.63 -3.01
C SER A 1088 29.29 -13.29 -2.30
N VAL A 1089 28.15 -13.52 -2.98
CA VAL A 1089 26.81 -13.55 -2.37
C VAL A 1089 26.35 -15.02 -2.27
N GLY A 1090 25.54 -15.37 -1.26
CA GLY A 1090 25.08 -16.73 -0.96
C GLY A 1090 25.59 -17.19 0.41
N ASP A 1091 24.66 -17.38 1.35
CA ASP A 1091 24.87 -16.83 2.71
C ASP A 1091 25.00 -17.87 3.84
N SER A 1092 24.90 -19.19 3.57
CA SER A 1092 24.78 -20.22 4.61
C SER A 1092 25.90 -21.28 4.68
N PHE A 1093 26.13 -21.78 5.90
CA PHE A 1093 27.00 -22.91 6.21
C PHE A 1093 26.32 -23.83 7.23
N SER A 1094 26.52 -25.14 7.12
CA SER A 1094 25.89 -26.11 8.02
C SER A 1094 26.81 -27.26 8.40
N PHE A 1095 26.63 -27.80 9.60
CA PHE A 1095 27.40 -28.91 10.14
C PHE A 1095 26.50 -29.83 10.98
N ALA A 1096 26.70 -31.14 10.88
CA ALA A 1096 25.89 -32.16 11.53
C ALA A 1096 26.77 -33.24 12.17
N ARG A 1097 26.29 -33.86 13.26
CA ARG A 1097 26.99 -34.95 13.93
C ARG A 1097 26.72 -36.28 13.24
N SER A 1098 27.79 -36.97 12.84
CA SER A 1098 27.69 -38.28 12.16
C SER A 1098 27.32 -39.44 13.09
N ASP A 1099 27.26 -39.20 14.41
CA ASP A 1099 26.90 -40.17 15.45
C ASP A 1099 25.46 -39.99 15.98
N SER A 1100 24.70 -39.01 15.47
CA SER A 1100 23.37 -38.61 15.97
C SER A 1100 23.34 -38.35 17.49
N ALA A 1101 24.45 -37.87 18.05
CA ALA A 1101 24.41 -37.12 19.30
C ALA A 1101 24.04 -35.67 19.01
N HIS A 1102 23.49 -34.98 20.01
CA HIS A 1102 23.14 -33.57 19.92
C HIS A 1102 24.36 -32.65 20.20
N PHE A 1103 24.24 -31.37 19.89
CA PHE A 1103 25.18 -30.30 20.26
C PHE A 1103 24.64 -29.52 21.47
N ASP A 1104 25.47 -29.31 22.51
CA ASP A 1104 25.18 -28.43 23.65
C ASP A 1104 25.81 -27.04 23.41
N PHE A 1105 25.00 -25.96 23.51
CA PHE A 1105 25.31 -24.62 23.00
C PHE A 1105 25.70 -23.59 24.09
N ASP A 1106 26.44 -24.04 25.11
CA ASP A 1106 26.91 -23.27 26.28
C ASP A 1106 27.49 -21.86 25.96
N SER A 1107 28.21 -21.64 24.84
CA SER A 1107 28.40 -20.32 24.19
C SER A 1107 29.32 -20.32 22.94
N GLY A 1108 29.18 -19.31 22.06
CA GLY A 1108 30.10 -19.05 20.93
C GLY A 1108 30.34 -17.56 20.68
N PHE A 1109 31.33 -17.19 19.86
CA PHE A 1109 31.67 -15.80 19.53
C PHE A 1109 31.70 -15.54 18.02
N PHE A 1110 30.95 -14.53 17.60
CA PHE A 1110 30.83 -14.08 16.21
C PHE A 1110 31.22 -12.60 16.08
N THR A 1111 31.94 -12.28 15.01
CA THR A 1111 32.41 -10.92 14.72
C THR A 1111 31.96 -10.48 13.32
N ALA A 1112 31.09 -9.47 13.27
CA ALA A 1112 30.67 -8.83 12.02
C ALA A 1112 31.82 -8.00 11.39
N VAL A 1113 31.97 -8.10 10.06
CA VAL A 1113 33.10 -7.51 9.31
C VAL A 1113 32.65 -6.46 8.27
N SER A 1114 31.34 -6.18 8.17
CA SER A 1114 30.74 -5.48 7.02
C SER A 1114 30.62 -3.96 7.14
N GLY A 1115 30.99 -3.34 8.28
CA GLY A 1115 30.78 -1.89 8.49
C GLY A 1115 29.31 -1.49 8.71
N LYS A 1116 28.40 -2.48 8.81
CA LYS A 1116 26.97 -2.32 9.10
C LYS A 1116 26.56 -3.32 10.19
N ARG A 1117 25.29 -3.27 10.63
CA ARG A 1117 24.69 -4.36 11.40
C ARG A 1117 24.56 -5.59 10.49
N VAL A 1118 24.70 -6.78 11.06
CA VAL A 1118 24.44 -8.06 10.38
C VAL A 1118 23.53 -8.90 11.25
N ASP A 1119 22.49 -9.46 10.65
CA ASP A 1119 21.57 -10.39 11.29
C ASP A 1119 21.99 -11.82 10.90
N LEU A 1120 22.20 -12.68 11.90
CA LEU A 1120 22.53 -14.10 11.75
C LEU A 1120 21.28 -14.93 12.03
N LEU A 1121 20.76 -15.62 11.02
CA LEU A 1121 19.73 -16.64 11.20
C LEU A 1121 20.41 -17.98 11.55
N ILE A 1122 20.07 -18.55 12.69
CA ILE A 1122 20.61 -19.82 13.20
C ILE A 1122 19.46 -20.81 13.30
N GLU A 1123 19.50 -21.85 12.49
CA GLU A 1123 18.49 -22.91 12.41
C GLU A 1123 19.05 -24.20 13.00
N GLY A 1124 18.36 -24.72 14.01
CA GLY A 1124 18.67 -25.96 14.71
C GLY A 1124 17.74 -27.08 14.25
N TYR A 1125 18.32 -28.17 13.79
CA TYR A 1125 17.61 -29.35 13.29
C TYR A 1125 17.92 -30.57 14.18
N ASP A 1126 16.88 -31.35 14.51
CA ASP A 1126 17.02 -32.68 15.12
C ASP A 1126 16.51 -33.75 14.15
N ASN A 1127 17.36 -34.73 13.86
CA ASN A 1127 17.12 -35.82 12.90
C ASN A 1127 16.65 -35.30 11.51
N GLY A 1128 17.08 -34.08 11.15
CA GLY A 1128 16.73 -33.40 9.90
C GLY A 1128 15.39 -32.64 9.91
N THR A 1129 14.71 -32.52 11.04
CA THR A 1129 13.52 -31.65 11.22
C THR A 1129 13.95 -30.35 11.89
N LEU A 1130 13.51 -29.19 11.38
CA LEU A 1130 13.77 -27.91 12.03
C LEU A 1130 13.05 -27.88 13.39
N VAL A 1131 13.80 -27.79 14.49
CA VAL A 1131 13.26 -27.74 15.86
C VAL A 1131 13.42 -26.37 16.53
N GLY A 1132 14.29 -25.50 16.00
CA GLY A 1132 14.44 -24.13 16.48
C GLY A 1132 15.06 -23.21 15.44
N SER A 1133 14.70 -21.91 15.48
CA SER A 1133 15.27 -20.89 14.59
C SER A 1133 15.34 -19.55 15.31
N GLU A 1134 16.52 -18.91 15.34
CA GLU A 1134 16.75 -17.66 16.06
C GLU A 1134 17.61 -16.68 15.25
N THR A 1135 17.24 -15.39 15.28
CA THR A 1135 17.95 -14.33 14.55
C THR A 1135 18.78 -13.45 15.49
N VAL A 1136 20.09 -13.64 15.51
CA VAL A 1136 21.03 -12.91 16.39
C VAL A 1136 21.61 -11.69 15.66
N ARG A 1137 21.34 -10.49 16.18
CA ARG A 1137 21.78 -9.21 15.59
C ARG A 1137 23.13 -8.75 16.14
N ILE A 1138 24.14 -8.59 15.27
CA ILE A 1138 25.49 -8.20 15.66
C ILE A 1138 25.81 -6.76 15.20
N GLN A 1139 26.52 -6.01 16.05
CA GLN A 1139 27.08 -4.70 15.71
C GLN A 1139 28.50 -4.82 15.17
N ASP A 1140 28.81 -3.99 14.19
CA ASP A 1140 30.13 -3.88 13.56
C ASP A 1140 31.29 -3.82 14.57
N HIS A 1141 32.34 -4.59 14.27
CA HIS A 1141 33.59 -4.67 15.03
C HIS A 1141 33.46 -4.93 16.54
N LYS A 1142 32.39 -5.64 16.96
CA LYS A 1142 32.25 -6.17 18.33
C LYS A 1142 32.02 -7.68 18.29
N GLU A 1143 32.88 -8.42 18.97
CA GLU A 1143 32.53 -9.76 19.45
C GLU A 1143 31.23 -9.66 20.26
N THR A 1144 30.23 -10.44 19.88
CA THR A 1144 29.00 -10.63 20.65
C THR A 1144 28.91 -12.10 21.01
N GLY A 1145 28.76 -12.40 22.30
CA GLY A 1145 28.55 -13.76 22.77
C GLY A 1145 27.20 -14.27 22.29
N LEU A 1146 27.20 -15.43 21.64
CA LEU A 1146 26.01 -16.17 21.31
C LEU A 1146 25.38 -16.67 22.61
N HIS A 1147 24.24 -16.08 22.95
CA HIS A 1147 23.28 -16.64 23.88
C HIS A 1147 22.01 -16.88 23.07
N LEU A 1148 21.83 -18.14 22.65
CA LEU A 1148 20.55 -18.57 22.12
C LEU A 1148 19.53 -18.51 23.27
N SER A 1149 18.32 -18.05 22.98
CA SER A 1149 17.32 -17.75 24.03
C SER A 1149 16.53 -18.98 24.50
N ASP A 1150 16.66 -20.10 23.80
CA ASP A 1150 15.89 -21.33 24.02
C ASP A 1150 16.80 -22.58 24.08
N ALA A 1151 16.54 -23.46 25.06
CA ALA A 1151 17.23 -24.72 25.27
C ALA A 1151 16.89 -25.82 24.24
N MET A 1152 15.94 -25.57 23.31
CA MET A 1152 15.73 -26.42 22.14
C MET A 1152 17.00 -26.60 21.31
N PHE A 1153 17.87 -25.58 21.28
CA PHE A 1153 19.14 -25.65 20.55
C PHE A 1153 20.17 -26.61 21.18
N ASP A 1154 20.06 -26.92 22.47
CA ASP A 1154 20.96 -27.87 23.16
C ASP A 1154 20.67 -29.35 22.80
N ASN A 1155 19.67 -29.58 21.94
CA ASN A 1155 19.18 -30.91 21.55
C ASN A 1155 19.12 -31.09 20.02
N VAL A 1156 19.98 -30.40 19.26
CA VAL A 1156 20.03 -30.45 17.79
C VAL A 1156 21.18 -31.34 17.29
N ASP A 1157 20.98 -32.15 16.25
CA ASP A 1157 22.04 -32.98 15.64
C ASP A 1157 22.65 -32.35 14.37
N HIS A 1158 22.01 -31.31 13.83
CA HIS A 1158 22.43 -30.54 12.65
C HIS A 1158 22.10 -29.06 12.84
N VAL A 1159 23.04 -28.16 12.50
CA VAL A 1159 22.81 -26.70 12.55
C VAL A 1159 23.17 -26.06 11.21
N VAL A 1160 22.33 -25.12 10.77
CA VAL A 1160 22.56 -24.23 9.63
C VAL A 1160 22.66 -22.80 10.16
N ILE A 1161 23.68 -22.06 9.74
CA ILE A 1161 23.84 -20.63 10.04
C ILE A 1161 23.87 -19.86 8.73
N THR A 1162 23.00 -18.87 8.60
CA THR A 1162 22.82 -18.03 7.41
C THR A 1162 23.05 -16.56 7.78
N ALA A 1163 23.92 -15.87 7.06
CA ALA A 1163 24.39 -14.53 7.39
C ALA A 1163 24.18 -13.55 6.22
N SER A 1164 23.32 -12.55 6.38
CA SER A 1164 22.98 -11.56 5.34
C SER A 1164 24.10 -10.52 5.07
N GLY A 1165 25.36 -10.90 5.28
CA GLY A 1165 26.54 -10.04 5.24
C GLY A 1165 27.78 -10.73 5.82
N GLY A 1166 28.96 -10.18 5.52
CA GLY A 1166 30.24 -10.79 5.90
C GLY A 1166 30.46 -10.87 7.43
N VAL A 1167 30.64 -12.09 7.93
CA VAL A 1167 30.93 -12.44 9.33
C VAL A 1167 32.15 -13.36 9.39
N ILE A 1168 32.97 -13.21 10.43
CA ILE A 1168 34.03 -14.15 10.82
C ILE A 1168 33.58 -14.88 12.09
N VAL A 1169 33.72 -16.22 12.06
CA VAL A 1169 33.67 -17.06 13.26
C VAL A 1169 35.08 -17.13 13.81
N ASP A 1170 35.30 -16.57 15.00
CA ASP A 1170 36.62 -16.51 15.64
C ASP A 1170 36.82 -17.65 16.63
N ASP A 1171 35.83 -17.92 17.50
CA ASP A 1171 35.77 -19.10 18.37
C ASP A 1171 34.30 -19.53 18.61
N LEU A 1172 33.88 -20.66 18.02
CA LEU A 1172 32.62 -21.35 18.36
C LEU A 1172 32.96 -22.58 19.22
N GLY A 1173 32.49 -22.61 20.47
CA GLY A 1173 32.75 -23.69 21.42
C GLY A 1173 31.52 -24.55 21.65
N LEU A 1174 31.49 -25.73 21.03
CA LEU A 1174 30.43 -26.73 21.23
C LEU A 1174 30.87 -27.69 22.34
N PHE A 1175 30.05 -27.86 23.38
CA PHE A 1175 30.34 -28.75 24.52
C PHE A 1175 29.37 -29.95 24.55
N HIS A 1176 29.30 -30.70 25.66
CA HIS A 1176 28.86 -32.10 25.67
C HIS A 1176 28.41 -32.62 27.05
#